data_AF-A0A928MBH0-F1
#
_entry.id   AF-A0A928MBH0-F1
#
_cell.length_a   1.000
_cell.length_b   1.000
_cell.length_c   1.000
_cell.angle_alpha   90.00
_cell.angle_beta   90.00
_cell.angle_gamma   90.00
#
_symmetry.space_group_name_H-M   'P 1'
#
loop_
_entity.id
_entity.type
_entity.pdbx_description
1 polymer ?
#
loop_
_entity_poly.entity_id
_entity_poly.type
_entity_poly.pdbx_seq_one_letter_code
_entity_poly.pdbx_strand_id
1 'polypeptide(L)'
;MKLSFSTKGWHEYTWPELCVMAAEYGFDGIELHNIRDGILTAPDGPVNPERRNANLQLLRQNGISISCINTICDISDDSIIDASIAEIKATVDLAADLNVPYVRLHTSENSVKPEAWENSSVMQIINSVLPHARENNIILIIETFGMFADTAVLREVLDYYACDTLAALWDVQHPYRRFGEEPDATIKNLGAYVKHVHIKDSIITDGKMEYCLIGEGDLPLSVMMNALRSVNYEGFVSLEIDPVWVEELGAAEIVFPHFVNSIERFIRAQRSQHHLYHNKRGTGKYVWKKEILIEMTFSQLLDRMVEEFPDQYAFKYFTLDYTRTYSQFRDDVDTCARALIAMGVKPGDKVSVWASNVPQWFITFWATTKIGAILVTVNTSYKIHEAEYLFRQSDTHTLVLTEGSKDCNYGDIVQELCPELKNHTAGEPLSAKRLPFLRNVITVGFEMPGCLTWDQAIARHSEIPVEEVRRRAANVSIHDVANMQYTSGTTGFPKGVMLTHYNIVNNGKCIGDRMDLSTADRMMIHVPMFHCFGMVLAMTASMTHGATLLPLPYFNPKTSLACINQERITAFHGVPTMFIAMLGHEDFDKTDFSYMRTGIMAGSPCPITAMKDVVNKMNMKEITIVYGQTEASPGCTMSSTDDPLEVRVATVGRPLPEIECKIVDPETGEDLPDNVNGEFVARGYNIMKGYYKMPRETAAAIDADGWLHTGDLACRTPEGNFRITGRLKDMIIRGGENIYPKEIEEFIYTHPKVSDVQVIGVPDKQYGEEIMACIILKPDEEMTVEEMKKYVLDHMARHKVPKYIDFVDFFPTNAAGKILKYKMREQAVEKLNLQAARDIETA
;
A
#
# COMPACT_ATOMS: atom_id res chain seq x y z
N MET A 1 17.16 9.97 13.25
CA MET A 1 18.04 11.15 13.24
C MET A 1 19.17 10.93 14.23
N LYS A 2 20.37 11.36 13.88
CA LYS A 2 21.59 11.33 14.70
C LYS A 2 21.96 12.74 15.12
N LEU A 3 22.63 12.92 16.26
CA LEU A 3 23.10 14.23 16.72
C LEU A 3 24.59 14.42 16.42
N SER A 4 24.98 15.58 15.90
CA SER A 4 26.37 16.00 15.82
C SER A 4 26.56 17.46 16.23
N PHE A 5 27.82 17.88 16.34
CA PHE A 5 28.18 19.30 16.42
C PHE A 5 29.39 19.59 15.53
N SER A 6 29.50 20.83 15.07
CA SER A 6 30.63 21.32 14.29
C SER A 6 31.79 21.73 15.18
N THR A 7 33.03 21.44 14.78
CA THR A 7 34.25 21.88 15.50
C THR A 7 34.48 23.41 15.44
N LYS A 8 33.66 24.13 14.70
CA LYS A 8 33.72 25.59 14.54
C LYS A 8 33.65 26.29 15.91
N GLY A 9 34.62 27.15 16.21
CA GLY A 9 34.63 27.96 17.43
C GLY A 9 35.16 27.26 18.70
N TRP A 10 35.42 25.96 18.67
CA TRP A 10 35.85 25.17 19.84
C TRP A 10 37.39 25.01 19.94
N HIS A 11 38.14 26.04 19.57
CA HIS A 11 39.61 26.00 19.38
C HIS A 11 40.43 25.74 20.65
N GLU A 12 39.82 25.83 21.82
CA GLU A 12 40.47 25.60 23.11
C GLU A 12 40.56 24.12 23.53
N TYR A 13 39.82 23.23 22.85
CA TYR A 13 39.79 21.80 23.13
C TYR A 13 40.66 21.01 22.15
N THR A 14 41.26 19.92 22.62
CA THR A 14 41.97 18.95 21.77
C THR A 14 41.00 17.97 21.10
N TRP A 15 41.43 17.32 20.01
CA TRP A 15 40.60 16.32 19.34
C TRP A 15 40.14 15.17 20.26
N PRO A 16 41.00 14.59 21.11
CA PRO A 16 40.56 13.57 22.07
C PRO A 16 39.52 14.08 23.07
N GLU A 17 39.64 15.32 23.55
CA GLU A 17 38.67 15.92 24.46
C GLU A 17 37.30 16.07 23.80
N LEU A 18 37.25 16.57 22.55
CA LEU A 18 36.01 16.68 21.78
C LEU A 18 35.34 15.31 21.55
N CYS A 19 36.14 14.25 21.32
CA CYS A 19 35.61 12.88 21.18
C CYS A 19 35.00 12.36 22.48
N VAL A 20 35.64 12.63 23.62
CA VAL A 20 35.11 12.25 24.94
C VAL A 20 33.84 13.02 25.25
N MET A 21 33.82 14.34 25.02
CA MET A 21 32.65 15.18 25.25
C MET A 21 31.48 14.79 24.36
N ALA A 22 31.72 14.46 23.09
CA ALA A 22 30.68 13.97 22.19
C ALA A 22 29.97 12.74 22.77
N ALA A 23 30.75 11.75 23.25
CA ALA A 23 30.20 10.54 23.84
C ALA A 23 29.52 10.79 25.20
N GLU A 24 30.12 11.62 26.06
CA GLU A 24 29.59 11.94 27.38
C GLU A 24 28.24 12.66 27.31
N TYR A 25 28.09 13.60 26.37
CA TYR A 25 26.87 14.38 26.22
C TYR A 25 25.84 13.74 25.28
N GLY A 26 26.14 12.62 24.62
CA GLY A 26 25.18 11.84 23.83
C GLY A 26 25.06 12.24 22.35
N PHE A 27 26.14 12.75 21.76
CA PHE A 27 26.24 12.91 20.31
C PHE A 27 26.62 11.60 19.62
N ASP A 28 26.17 11.43 18.39
CA ASP A 28 26.51 10.31 17.50
C ASP A 28 27.70 10.66 16.57
N GLY A 29 28.05 11.95 16.47
CA GLY A 29 29.15 12.36 15.60
C GLY A 29 29.64 13.79 15.75
N ILE A 30 30.71 14.08 15.02
CA ILE A 30 31.41 15.37 15.00
C ILE A 30 31.61 15.80 13.54
N GLU A 31 31.30 17.05 13.23
CA GLU A 31 31.51 17.66 11.92
C GLU A 31 32.80 18.48 11.93
N LEU A 32 33.66 18.28 10.92
CA LEU A 32 34.94 18.97 10.81
C LEU A 32 34.79 20.26 10.00
N HIS A 33 34.87 21.43 10.66
CA HIS A 33 34.61 22.71 10.00
C HIS A 33 35.71 23.17 9.03
N ASN A 34 36.98 22.88 9.32
CA ASN A 34 38.10 23.35 8.52
C ASN A 34 39.29 22.38 8.68
N ILE A 35 39.64 21.65 7.62
CA ILE A 35 40.71 20.65 7.66
C ILE A 35 42.11 21.23 7.91
N ARG A 36 42.27 22.55 7.79
CA ARG A 36 43.50 23.30 8.09
C ARG A 36 43.50 23.92 9.49
N ASP A 37 42.45 23.71 10.28
CA ASP A 37 42.36 24.19 11.65
C ASP A 37 43.46 23.59 12.53
N GLY A 38 43.96 24.37 13.48
CA GLY A 38 45.02 23.96 14.40
C GLY A 38 44.64 22.75 15.25
N ILE A 39 43.37 22.63 15.67
CA ILE A 39 42.91 21.44 16.41
C ILE A 39 43.01 20.19 15.54
N LEU A 40 42.63 20.33 14.26
CA LEU A 40 42.51 19.18 13.38
C LEU A 40 43.88 18.72 12.85
N THR A 41 44.80 19.67 12.67
CA THR A 41 46.17 19.46 12.18
C THR A 41 47.20 19.20 13.30
N ALA A 42 46.79 19.26 14.57
CA ALA A 42 47.63 18.93 15.71
C ALA A 42 48.19 17.49 15.63
N PRO A 43 49.28 17.17 16.33
CA PRO A 43 49.89 15.84 16.30
C PRO A 43 48.92 14.69 16.64
N ASP A 44 47.90 14.95 17.45
CA ASP A 44 46.82 14.03 17.84
C ASP A 44 45.51 14.23 17.06
N GLY A 45 45.44 15.22 16.18
CA GLY A 45 44.25 15.55 15.38
C GLY A 45 43.89 14.50 14.32
N PRO A 46 42.62 14.49 13.85
CA PRO A 46 42.08 13.46 12.98
C PRO A 46 42.67 13.47 11.56
N VAL A 47 43.27 14.58 11.12
CA VAL A 47 43.84 14.70 9.77
C VAL A 47 45.30 14.26 9.69
N ASN A 48 45.92 13.91 10.83
CA ASN A 48 47.30 13.42 10.85
C ASN A 48 47.38 11.97 10.32
N PRO A 49 48.07 11.71 9.19
CA PRO A 49 48.17 10.37 8.60
C PRO A 49 48.78 9.32 9.52
N GLU A 50 49.75 9.69 10.38
CA GLU A 50 50.44 8.75 11.28
C GLU A 50 49.54 8.26 12.42
N ARG A 51 48.49 9.02 12.76
CA ARG A 51 47.54 8.74 13.86
C ARG A 51 46.17 8.27 13.39
N ARG A 52 45.96 8.15 12.08
CA ARG A 52 44.67 7.78 11.46
C ARG A 52 44.00 6.59 12.12
N ASN A 53 44.71 5.46 12.24
CA ASN A 53 44.15 4.24 12.84
C ASN A 53 43.79 4.42 14.31
N ALA A 54 44.59 5.18 15.06
CA ALA A 54 44.32 5.49 16.46
C ALA A 54 43.08 6.38 16.61
N ASN A 55 42.90 7.37 15.74
CA ASN A 55 41.73 8.26 15.75
C ASN A 55 40.45 7.54 15.31
N LEU A 56 40.51 6.68 14.29
CA LEU A 56 39.37 5.82 13.93
C LEU A 56 39.01 4.84 15.05
N GLN A 57 40.00 4.33 15.78
CA GLN A 57 39.76 3.49 16.95
C GLN A 57 39.14 4.28 18.11
N LEU A 58 39.60 5.52 18.34
CA LEU A 58 39.05 6.41 19.37
C LEU A 58 37.57 6.72 19.10
N LEU A 59 37.21 7.05 17.85
CA LEU A 59 35.83 7.27 17.42
C LEU A 59 34.97 6.02 17.67
N ARG A 60 35.45 4.84 17.26
CA ARG A 60 34.75 3.56 17.48
C ARG A 60 34.57 3.21 18.95
N GLN A 61 35.57 3.45 19.79
CA GLN A 61 35.50 3.19 21.24
C GLN A 61 34.45 4.06 21.92
N ASN A 62 34.27 5.28 21.43
CA ASN A 62 33.30 6.24 21.93
C ASN A 62 31.93 6.16 21.24
N GLY A 63 31.76 5.24 20.27
CA GLY A 63 30.49 5.06 19.55
C GLY A 63 30.11 6.22 18.63
N ILE A 64 31.06 7.08 18.27
CA ILE A 64 30.85 8.29 17.47
C ILE A 64 31.50 8.17 16.08
N SER A 65 31.04 8.98 15.13
CA SER A 65 31.60 9.04 13.77
C SER A 65 31.81 10.48 13.30
N ILE A 66 32.65 10.69 12.28
CA ILE A 66 32.73 12.00 11.64
C ILE A 66 31.53 12.14 10.69
N SER A 67 30.70 13.16 10.91
CA SER A 67 29.43 13.31 10.21
C SER A 67 29.60 13.97 8.85
N CYS A 68 30.44 15.00 8.74
CA CYS A 68 30.76 15.72 7.51
C CYS A 68 32.12 16.45 7.64
N ILE A 69 32.75 16.74 6.50
CA ILE A 69 33.92 17.65 6.41
C ILE A 69 33.53 18.86 5.57
N ASN A 70 33.79 20.06 6.08
CA ASN A 70 33.45 21.31 5.40
C ASN A 70 34.63 21.85 4.60
N THR A 71 34.33 22.35 3.41
CA THR A 71 35.25 23.19 2.64
C THR A 71 35.14 24.65 3.07
N ILE A 72 36.24 25.38 2.96
CA ILE A 72 36.33 26.81 3.28
C ILE A 72 36.13 27.67 2.03
N CYS A 73 36.40 27.12 0.85
CA CYS A 73 36.21 27.83 -0.40
C CYS A 73 34.73 28.19 -0.66
N ASP A 74 34.50 29.45 -1.05
CA ASP A 74 33.22 29.90 -1.60
C ASP A 74 33.11 29.42 -3.05
N ILE A 75 32.16 28.51 -3.32
CA ILE A 75 31.97 27.97 -4.67
C ILE A 75 31.31 28.98 -5.65
N SER A 76 30.90 30.15 -5.16
CA SER A 76 30.38 31.26 -5.96
C SER A 76 31.41 32.34 -6.30
N ASP A 77 32.65 32.23 -5.82
CA ASP A 77 33.72 33.17 -6.13
C ASP A 77 34.45 32.79 -7.42
N ASP A 78 34.19 33.56 -8.48
CA ASP A 78 34.78 33.38 -9.81
C ASP A 78 36.31 33.56 -9.84
N SER A 79 36.91 34.20 -8.84
CA SER A 79 38.34 34.51 -8.81
C SER A 79 39.23 33.35 -8.33
N ILE A 80 38.64 32.32 -7.73
CA ILE A 80 39.36 31.22 -7.06
C ILE A 80 38.96 29.82 -7.54
N ILE A 81 38.31 29.69 -8.70
CA ILE A 81 37.77 28.41 -9.21
C ILE A 81 38.77 27.25 -9.13
N ASP A 82 40.00 27.42 -9.64
CA ASP A 82 41.02 26.37 -9.63
C ASP A 82 41.47 26.01 -8.20
N ALA A 83 41.54 26.99 -7.31
CA ALA A 83 41.90 26.78 -5.91
C ALA A 83 40.77 26.04 -5.16
N SER A 84 39.51 26.40 -5.42
CA SER A 84 38.32 25.73 -4.88
C SER A 84 38.26 24.27 -5.35
N ILE A 85 38.49 24.00 -6.64
CA ILE A 85 38.54 22.63 -7.17
C ILE A 85 39.64 21.81 -6.47
N ALA A 86 40.83 22.38 -6.28
CA ALA A 86 41.93 21.69 -5.61
C ALA A 86 41.63 21.39 -4.14
N GLU A 87 41.02 22.34 -3.42
CA GLU A 87 40.62 22.17 -2.02
C GLU A 87 39.52 21.11 -1.87
N ILE A 88 38.48 21.16 -2.71
CA ILE A 88 37.38 20.19 -2.66
C ILE A 88 37.91 18.78 -2.93
N LYS A 89 38.77 18.58 -3.93
CA LYS A 89 39.37 17.27 -4.22
C LYS A 89 40.21 16.74 -3.06
N ALA A 90 41.06 17.58 -2.46
CA ALA A 90 41.84 17.20 -1.29
C ALA A 90 40.94 16.84 -0.09
N THR A 91 39.81 17.53 0.06
CA THR A 91 38.83 17.24 1.11
C THR A 91 38.08 15.93 0.85
N VAL A 92 37.76 15.62 -0.41
CA VAL A 92 37.18 14.33 -0.82
C VAL A 92 38.15 13.18 -0.54
N ASP A 93 39.43 13.34 -0.86
CA ASP A 93 40.46 12.33 -0.58
C ASP A 93 40.57 12.06 0.94
N LEU A 94 40.57 13.13 1.74
CA LEU A 94 40.58 13.02 3.19
C LEU A 94 39.30 12.38 3.74
N ALA A 95 38.13 12.72 3.19
CA ALA A 95 36.86 12.12 3.57
C ALA A 95 36.87 10.61 3.29
N ALA A 96 37.37 10.18 2.13
CA ALA A 96 37.53 8.76 1.80
C ALA A 96 38.47 8.04 2.77
N ASP A 97 39.61 8.68 3.08
CA ASP A 97 40.61 8.16 4.03
C ASP A 97 40.06 7.97 5.45
N LEU A 98 39.12 8.83 5.87
CA LEU A 98 38.49 8.84 7.19
C LEU A 98 37.13 8.12 7.23
N ASN A 99 36.66 7.56 6.11
CA ASN A 99 35.32 6.99 5.94
C ASN A 99 34.17 7.97 6.27
N VAL A 100 34.33 9.23 5.88
CA VAL A 100 33.30 10.26 6.04
C VAL A 100 32.42 10.28 4.80
N PRO A 101 31.09 10.22 4.93
CA PRO A 101 30.20 10.12 3.77
C PRO A 101 30.00 11.43 3.01
N TYR A 102 30.23 12.58 3.65
CA TYR A 102 29.81 13.88 3.14
C TYR A 102 30.91 14.94 3.16
N VAL A 103 30.99 15.71 2.08
CA VAL A 103 31.78 16.95 1.99
C VAL A 103 30.85 18.12 1.71
N ARG A 104 30.83 19.12 2.60
CA ARG A 104 29.98 20.32 2.47
C ARG A 104 30.63 21.35 1.57
N LEU A 105 29.82 21.88 0.66
CA LEU A 105 30.09 23.07 -0.15
C LEU A 105 29.17 24.22 0.30
N HIS A 106 29.68 25.46 0.30
CA HIS A 106 28.91 26.64 0.67
C HIS A 106 29.20 27.82 -0.27
N THR A 107 28.29 28.78 -0.28
CA THR A 107 28.44 30.05 -1.01
C THR A 107 28.67 31.21 -0.04
N SER A 108 29.04 32.40 -0.53
CA SER A 108 29.06 33.59 0.33
C SER A 108 27.66 34.10 0.65
N GLU A 109 27.53 34.79 1.79
CA GLU A 109 26.27 35.35 2.26
C GLU A 109 25.65 36.34 1.27
N ASN A 110 26.47 37.08 0.51
CA ASN A 110 26.01 38.08 -0.45
C ASN A 110 25.85 37.53 -1.88
N SER A 111 26.02 36.22 -2.05
CA SER A 111 25.86 35.58 -3.35
C SER A 111 24.41 35.63 -3.83
N VAL A 112 24.22 35.80 -5.15
CA VAL A 112 22.91 35.93 -5.79
C VAL A 112 22.87 35.01 -7.00
N LYS A 113 21.69 34.45 -7.32
CA LYS A 113 21.51 33.61 -8.51
C LYS A 113 21.90 34.39 -9.78
N PRO A 114 22.89 33.94 -10.57
CA PRO A 114 23.22 34.53 -11.86
C PRO A 114 22.09 34.30 -12.89
N GLU A 115 21.95 35.24 -13.84
CA GLU A 115 20.94 35.14 -14.92
C GLU A 115 21.19 33.93 -15.85
N ALA A 116 22.45 33.53 -16.04
CA ALA A 116 22.85 32.40 -16.87
C ALA A 116 23.58 31.34 -16.03
N TRP A 117 22.80 30.48 -15.37
CA TRP A 117 23.30 29.51 -14.39
C TRP A 117 24.29 28.49 -14.97
N GLU A 118 24.09 28.03 -16.20
CA GLU A 118 24.88 26.99 -16.88
C GLU A 118 26.38 27.32 -16.99
N ASN A 119 26.75 28.61 -16.97
CA ASN A 119 28.14 29.07 -17.08
C ASN A 119 28.72 29.62 -15.77
N SER A 120 28.02 29.48 -14.65
CA SER A 120 28.47 29.97 -13.34
C SER A 120 29.71 29.24 -12.82
N SER A 121 30.49 29.90 -11.96
CA SER A 121 31.59 29.27 -11.20
C SER A 121 31.13 28.03 -10.46
N VAL A 122 29.94 28.07 -9.84
CA VAL A 122 29.33 26.94 -9.16
C VAL A 122 29.25 25.70 -10.07
N MET A 123 28.68 25.85 -11.27
CA MET A 123 28.54 24.73 -12.21
C MET A 123 29.89 24.25 -12.72
N GLN A 124 30.83 25.16 -12.99
CA GLN A 124 32.19 24.80 -13.42
C GLN A 124 32.93 23.98 -12.36
N ILE A 125 32.81 24.39 -11.08
CA ILE A 125 33.41 23.69 -9.94
C ILE A 125 32.76 22.32 -9.80
N ILE A 126 31.41 22.24 -9.71
CA ILE A 126 30.69 20.97 -9.52
C ILE A 126 31.02 19.99 -10.65
N ASN A 127 30.98 20.42 -11.92
CA ASN A 127 31.34 19.59 -13.07
C ASN A 127 32.76 18.98 -12.95
N SER A 128 33.68 19.72 -12.33
CA SER A 128 35.09 19.32 -12.20
C SER A 128 35.36 18.38 -11.02
N VAL A 129 34.56 18.46 -9.95
CA VAL A 129 34.77 17.68 -8.71
C VAL A 129 33.85 16.48 -8.60
N LEU A 130 32.67 16.51 -9.22
CA LEU A 130 31.65 15.46 -9.08
C LEU A 130 32.13 14.07 -9.55
N PRO A 131 32.91 13.92 -10.65
CA PRO A 131 33.49 12.61 -11.01
C PRO A 131 34.45 12.07 -9.94
N HIS A 132 35.27 12.94 -9.35
CA HIS A 132 36.23 12.57 -8.30
C HIS A 132 35.53 12.13 -7.01
N ALA A 133 34.46 12.83 -6.63
CA ALA A 133 33.60 12.44 -5.51
C ALA A 133 32.95 11.07 -5.75
N ARG A 134 32.47 10.81 -6.97
CA ARG A 134 31.89 9.51 -7.36
C ARG A 134 32.89 8.37 -7.27
N GLU A 135 34.11 8.55 -7.76
CA GLU A 135 35.17 7.54 -7.69
C GLU A 135 35.53 7.15 -6.25
N ASN A 136 35.46 8.12 -5.33
CA ASN A 136 35.76 7.93 -3.91
C ASN A 136 34.53 7.58 -3.05
N ASN A 137 33.35 7.40 -3.67
CA ASN A 137 32.08 7.14 -2.98
C ASN A 137 31.72 8.21 -1.92
N ILE A 138 31.99 9.48 -2.24
CA ILE A 138 31.68 10.64 -1.41
C ILE A 138 30.51 11.41 -2.02
N ILE A 139 29.59 11.87 -1.17
CA ILE A 139 28.47 12.70 -1.58
C ILE A 139 28.80 14.16 -1.26
N LEU A 140 28.76 15.02 -2.28
CA LEU A 140 28.90 16.46 -2.10
C LEU A 140 27.55 17.03 -1.65
N ILE A 141 27.54 17.79 -0.57
CA ILE A 141 26.31 18.42 -0.05
C ILE A 141 26.41 19.94 -0.15
N ILE A 142 25.48 20.57 -0.87
CA ILE A 142 25.42 22.02 -0.99
C ILE A 142 24.53 22.56 0.13
N GLU A 143 25.07 23.48 0.92
CA GLU A 143 24.32 24.13 1.98
C GLU A 143 23.32 25.16 1.44
N THR A 144 22.15 25.19 2.06
CA THR A 144 21.08 26.18 1.86
C THR A 144 21.44 27.55 2.47
N PHE A 145 22.58 28.08 2.06
CA PHE A 145 23.14 29.37 2.49
C PHE A 145 23.42 30.26 1.26
N GLY A 146 23.49 31.58 1.47
CA GLY A 146 23.70 32.55 0.40
C GLY A 146 22.58 32.47 -0.66
N MET A 147 22.95 32.32 -1.93
CA MET A 147 21.99 32.17 -3.04
C MET A 147 21.12 30.92 -2.93
N PHE A 148 21.57 29.88 -2.21
CA PHE A 148 20.85 28.61 -2.04
C PHE A 148 19.91 28.58 -0.84
N ALA A 149 19.83 29.67 -0.08
CA ALA A 149 18.79 29.82 0.92
C ALA A 149 17.40 29.94 0.28
N ASP A 150 17.30 30.33 -1.00
CA ASP A 150 16.14 30.02 -1.85
C ASP A 150 16.25 28.56 -2.30
N THR A 151 15.47 27.68 -1.67
CA THR A 151 15.62 26.24 -1.90
C THR A 151 15.11 25.79 -3.26
N ALA A 152 14.30 26.61 -3.94
CA ALA A 152 13.90 26.35 -5.32
C ALA A 152 15.10 26.47 -6.26
N VAL A 153 16.01 27.41 -5.99
CA VAL A 153 17.26 27.57 -6.75
C VAL A 153 18.17 26.37 -6.53
N LEU A 154 18.35 25.93 -5.28
CA LEU A 154 19.14 24.73 -5.00
C LEU A 154 18.54 23.49 -5.68
N ARG A 155 17.21 23.35 -5.64
CA ARG A 155 16.51 22.27 -6.32
C ARG A 155 16.78 22.26 -7.83
N GLU A 156 16.79 23.41 -8.50
CA GLU A 156 17.12 23.46 -9.94
C GLU A 156 18.51 22.86 -10.23
N VAL A 157 19.51 23.13 -9.37
CA VAL A 157 20.85 22.54 -9.50
C VAL A 157 20.82 21.04 -9.31
N LEU A 158 20.13 20.56 -8.28
CA LEU A 158 20.04 19.14 -7.96
C LEU A 158 19.27 18.36 -9.05
N ASP A 159 18.19 18.94 -9.56
CA ASP A 159 17.39 18.39 -10.67
C ASP A 159 18.20 18.38 -11.98
N TYR A 160 19.09 19.35 -12.21
CA TYR A 160 19.97 19.39 -13.39
C TYR A 160 20.96 18.21 -13.42
N TYR A 161 21.59 17.90 -12.28
CA TYR A 161 22.56 16.81 -12.19
C TYR A 161 21.93 15.43 -12.03
N ALA A 162 20.79 15.36 -11.32
CA ALA A 162 20.00 14.15 -11.10
C ALA A 162 20.84 12.90 -10.74
N CYS A 163 21.76 13.02 -9.78
CA CYS A 163 22.66 11.92 -9.38
C CYS A 163 22.80 11.76 -7.87
N ASP A 164 23.14 10.55 -7.43
CA ASP A 164 23.26 10.21 -6.00
C ASP A 164 24.49 10.82 -5.30
N THR A 165 25.44 11.39 -6.06
CA THR A 165 26.69 11.97 -5.53
C THR A 165 26.60 13.48 -5.22
N LEU A 166 25.43 14.09 -5.42
CA LEU A 166 25.16 15.49 -5.10
C LEU A 166 23.84 15.61 -4.32
N ALA A 167 23.86 16.35 -3.23
CA ALA A 167 22.74 16.45 -2.30
C ALA A 167 22.69 17.83 -1.61
N ALA A 168 21.73 18.03 -0.73
CA ALA A 168 21.54 19.24 0.05
C ALA A 168 21.94 19.05 1.51
N LEU A 169 22.53 20.11 2.07
CA LEU A 169 22.59 20.35 3.50
C LEU A 169 21.54 21.41 3.83
N TRP A 170 20.57 21.04 4.67
CA TRP A 170 19.56 21.98 5.10
C TRP A 170 20.02 22.74 6.34
N ASP A 171 20.43 23.98 6.16
CA ASP A 171 20.56 24.96 7.22
C ASP A 171 19.18 25.51 7.52
N VAL A 172 18.60 25.13 8.66
CA VAL A 172 17.18 25.42 8.94
C VAL A 172 16.90 26.91 9.14
N GLN A 173 17.92 27.71 9.41
CA GLN A 173 17.76 29.12 9.73
C GLN A 173 17.66 29.99 8.46
N HIS A 174 18.52 29.75 7.46
CA HIS A 174 18.68 30.68 6.35
C HIS A 174 17.47 30.77 5.41
N PRO A 175 16.88 29.66 4.93
CA PRO A 175 15.64 29.70 4.15
C PRO A 175 14.50 30.41 4.90
N TYR A 176 14.35 30.12 6.19
CA TYR A 176 13.30 30.69 7.03
C TYR A 176 13.50 32.19 7.27
N ARG A 177 14.68 32.60 7.76
CA ARG A 177 14.94 34.00 8.15
C ARG A 177 15.09 34.94 6.97
N ARG A 178 15.72 34.49 5.90
CA ARG A 178 16.10 35.36 4.78
C ARG A 178 15.07 35.35 3.65
N PHE A 179 14.44 34.21 3.40
CA PHE A 179 13.49 34.03 2.31
C PHE A 179 12.04 33.83 2.79
N GLY A 180 11.81 33.75 4.11
CA GLY A 180 10.48 33.51 4.66
C GLY A 180 9.94 32.13 4.29
N GLU A 181 10.83 31.18 3.97
CA GLU A 181 10.43 29.87 3.50
C GLU A 181 10.05 28.97 4.68
N GLU A 182 8.80 28.54 4.72
CA GLU A 182 8.32 27.63 5.76
C GLU A 182 8.99 26.25 5.65
N PRO A 183 9.24 25.55 6.77
CA PRO A 183 9.94 24.26 6.76
C PRO A 183 9.32 23.19 5.84
N ASP A 184 7.99 23.17 5.73
CA ASP A 184 7.27 22.26 4.81
C ASP A 184 7.54 22.58 3.35
N ALA A 185 7.75 23.86 3.00
CA ALA A 185 8.12 24.26 1.65
C ALA A 185 9.56 23.82 1.33
N THR A 186 10.49 23.94 2.28
CA THR A 186 11.87 23.44 2.12
C THR A 186 11.89 21.93 1.90
N ILE A 187 11.14 21.19 2.70
CA ILE A 187 11.05 19.74 2.53
C ILE A 187 10.28 19.34 1.26
N LYS A 188 9.32 20.14 0.81
CA LYS A 188 8.70 19.94 -0.51
C LYS A 188 9.68 20.14 -1.66
N ASN A 189 10.60 21.11 -1.53
CA ASN A 189 11.59 21.44 -2.55
C ASN A 189 12.77 20.47 -2.56
N LEU A 190 13.41 20.27 -1.42
CA LEU A 190 14.63 19.47 -1.28
C LEU A 190 14.32 18.04 -0.85
N GLY A 191 13.36 17.85 0.04
CA GLY A 191 12.88 16.54 0.49
C GLY A 191 14.01 15.56 0.80
N ALA A 192 14.14 14.54 -0.03
CA ALA A 192 15.11 13.46 0.17
C ALA A 192 16.53 13.79 -0.32
N TYR A 193 16.75 14.93 -1.00
CA TYR A 193 18.08 15.48 -1.22
C TYR A 193 18.75 15.92 0.08
N VAL A 194 18.00 16.18 1.15
CA VAL A 194 18.57 16.53 2.46
C VAL A 194 19.31 15.32 3.03
N LYS A 195 20.64 15.40 3.10
CA LYS A 195 21.50 14.35 3.68
C LYS A 195 22.12 14.78 5.01
N HIS A 196 22.20 16.08 5.27
CA HIS A 196 22.73 16.65 6.50
C HIS A 196 21.92 17.90 6.90
N VAL A 197 21.81 18.20 8.18
CA VAL A 197 21.05 19.35 8.69
C VAL A 197 21.93 20.17 9.61
N HIS A 198 22.04 21.47 9.37
CA HIS A 198 22.61 22.43 10.31
C HIS A 198 21.49 23.10 11.10
N ILE A 199 21.71 23.22 12.41
CA ILE A 199 20.77 23.89 13.29
C ILE A 199 21.50 24.88 14.20
N LYS A 200 20.92 26.08 14.26
CA LYS A 200 21.30 27.21 15.10
C LYS A 200 20.04 28.04 15.33
N ASP A 201 19.89 28.55 16.54
CA ASP A 201 18.70 29.30 16.93
C ASP A 201 19.01 30.79 17.02
N SER A 202 17.98 31.60 16.82
CA SER A 202 18.09 33.05 16.76
C SER A 202 16.81 33.71 17.24
N ILE A 203 16.93 34.96 17.69
CA ILE A 203 15.81 35.85 17.93
C ILE A 203 15.96 37.12 17.09
N ILE A 204 14.84 37.70 16.64
CA ILE A 204 14.84 39.01 15.99
C ILE A 204 14.48 40.07 17.03
N THR A 205 15.48 40.85 17.46
CA THR A 205 15.33 41.99 18.38
C THR A 205 15.58 43.28 17.60
N ASP A 206 14.62 44.21 17.60
CA ASP A 206 14.73 45.51 16.90
C ASP A 206 15.17 45.42 15.41
N GLY A 207 14.75 44.34 14.73
CA GLY A 207 15.09 44.08 13.31
C GLY A 207 16.51 43.57 13.08
N LYS A 208 17.25 43.23 14.14
CA LYS A 208 18.54 42.55 14.08
C LYS A 208 18.41 41.12 14.56
N MET A 209 19.14 40.24 13.91
CA MET A 209 19.21 38.83 14.27
C MET A 209 20.31 38.64 15.32
N GLU A 210 19.94 38.05 16.45
CA GLU A 210 20.85 37.69 17.53
C GLU A 210 20.81 36.18 17.72
N TYR A 211 21.97 35.52 17.76
CA TYR A 211 22.06 34.08 17.99
C TYR A 211 21.83 33.78 19.47
N CYS A 212 21.20 32.64 19.76
CA CYS A 212 20.90 32.21 21.11
C CYS A 212 21.01 30.68 21.23
N LEU A 213 20.84 30.17 22.45
CA LEU A 213 20.79 28.73 22.65
C LEU A 213 19.54 28.12 22.02
N ILE A 214 19.68 26.87 21.59
CA ILE A 214 18.62 26.13 20.91
C ILE A 214 17.39 26.00 21.82
N GLY A 215 16.25 26.50 21.33
CA GLY A 215 14.97 26.52 22.05
C GLY A 215 14.70 27.82 22.81
N GLU A 216 15.63 28.77 22.84
CA GLU A 216 15.43 30.11 23.41
C GLU A 216 15.05 31.15 22.34
N GLY A 217 15.25 30.85 21.07
CA GLY A 217 14.90 31.72 19.96
C GLY A 217 13.45 31.61 19.51
N ASP A 218 13.12 32.29 18.41
CA ASP A 218 11.79 32.28 17.79
C ASP A 218 11.73 31.48 16.49
N LEU A 219 12.72 30.62 16.19
CA LEU A 219 12.60 29.64 15.10
C LEU A 219 11.53 28.58 15.43
N PRO A 220 10.71 28.16 14.44
CA PRO A 220 9.69 27.13 14.63
C PRO A 220 10.29 25.71 14.66
N LEU A 221 11.13 25.42 15.66
CA LEU A 221 11.87 24.15 15.76
C LEU A 221 10.97 22.92 15.72
N SER A 222 9.77 22.97 16.31
CA SER A 222 8.81 21.87 16.27
C SER A 222 8.33 21.54 14.84
N VAL A 223 8.09 22.57 14.02
CA VAL A 223 7.68 22.46 12.63
C VAL A 223 8.84 21.96 11.78
N MET A 224 10.05 22.49 12.00
CA MET A 224 11.27 22.02 11.31
C MET A 224 11.54 20.53 11.57
N MET A 225 11.43 20.10 12.82
CA MET A 225 11.58 18.68 13.17
C MET A 225 10.43 17.83 12.61
N ASN A 226 9.20 18.35 12.50
CA ASN A 226 8.09 17.67 11.82
C ASN A 226 8.33 17.52 10.32
N ALA A 227 8.89 18.54 9.68
CA ALA A 227 9.22 18.52 8.26
C ALA A 227 10.30 17.46 7.99
N LEU A 228 11.36 17.36 8.82
CA LEU A 228 12.33 16.25 8.72
C LEU A 228 11.67 14.87 8.93
N ARG A 229 10.68 14.78 9.82
CA ARG A 229 9.91 13.54 10.05
C ARG A 229 9.10 13.13 8.82
N SER A 230 8.48 14.07 8.10
CA SER A 230 7.60 13.74 6.97
C SER A 230 8.33 13.06 5.81
N VAL A 231 9.66 13.15 5.76
CA VAL A 231 10.53 12.48 4.77
C VAL A 231 11.37 11.34 5.34
N ASN A 232 11.09 10.89 6.57
CA ASN A 232 11.85 9.84 7.27
C ASN A 232 13.36 10.13 7.29
N TYR A 233 13.75 11.35 7.66
CA TYR A 233 15.15 11.74 7.72
C TYR A 233 15.91 10.98 8.83
N GLU A 234 16.96 10.25 8.44
CA GLU A 234 17.77 9.43 9.36
C GLU A 234 19.20 9.97 9.60
N GLY A 235 19.58 11.04 8.89
CA GLY A 235 20.93 11.62 8.95
C GLY A 235 21.21 12.44 10.20
N PHE A 236 22.31 13.21 10.16
CA PHE A 236 22.79 14.04 11.25
C PHE A 236 22.09 15.39 11.31
N VAL A 237 21.63 15.76 12.50
CA VAL A 237 21.27 17.12 12.90
C VAL A 237 22.44 17.69 13.69
N SER A 238 23.17 18.59 13.05
CA SER A 238 24.44 19.13 13.52
C SER A 238 24.26 20.52 14.11
N LEU A 239 24.66 20.69 15.37
CA LEU A 239 24.77 22.00 16.00
C LEU A 239 25.92 22.79 15.35
N GLU A 240 25.59 23.92 14.73
CA GLU A 240 26.59 24.87 14.22
C GLU A 240 26.50 26.18 15.02
N ILE A 241 27.34 26.32 16.04
CA ILE A 241 27.41 27.52 16.87
C ILE A 241 28.87 27.91 17.11
N ASP A 242 29.18 29.20 16.95
CA ASP A 242 30.44 29.77 17.41
C ASP A 242 30.21 30.34 18.82
N PRO A 243 30.99 29.94 19.84
CA PRO A 243 30.84 30.44 21.21
C PRO A 243 30.90 31.97 21.33
N VAL A 244 31.55 32.65 20.39
CA VAL A 244 31.64 34.12 20.36
C VAL A 244 30.27 34.76 20.05
N TRP A 245 29.33 34.01 19.48
CA TRP A 245 28.00 34.54 19.12
C TRP A 245 27.05 34.72 20.33
N VAL A 246 27.35 34.12 21.49
CA VAL A 246 26.51 34.17 22.69
C VAL A 246 27.34 34.65 23.88
N GLU A 247 27.31 35.96 24.15
CA GLU A 247 28.19 36.66 25.13
C GLU A 247 28.15 36.07 26.56
N GLU A 248 27.06 35.38 26.97
CA GLU A 248 26.88 34.88 28.33
C GLU A 248 27.16 33.37 28.50
N LEU A 249 27.38 32.59 27.43
CA LEU A 249 27.39 31.11 27.49
C LEU A 249 28.34 30.45 26.46
N GLY A 250 29.64 30.76 26.54
CA GLY A 250 30.67 30.24 25.62
C GLY A 250 31.26 28.86 25.95
N ALA A 251 30.81 28.18 27.00
CA ALA A 251 31.41 26.92 27.46
C ALA A 251 30.70 25.70 26.84
N ALA A 252 31.46 24.75 26.26
CA ALA A 252 30.89 23.57 25.62
C ALA A 252 30.10 22.70 26.60
N GLU A 253 30.51 22.68 27.88
CA GLU A 253 29.85 21.97 28.98
C GLU A 253 28.43 22.50 29.28
N ILE A 254 28.06 23.67 28.74
CA ILE A 254 26.71 24.22 28.83
C ILE A 254 25.97 24.01 27.50
N VAL A 255 26.60 24.41 26.40
CA VAL A 255 25.99 24.43 25.07
C VAL A 255 25.61 23.03 24.59
N PHE A 256 26.51 22.05 24.75
CA PHE A 256 26.33 20.68 24.28
C PHE A 256 25.19 19.94 24.99
N PRO A 257 25.16 19.83 26.33
CA PRO A 257 24.04 19.17 27.01
C PRO A 257 22.72 19.92 26.82
N HIS A 258 22.73 21.25 26.70
CA HIS A 258 21.52 22.02 26.39
C HIS A 258 20.96 21.65 25.01
N PHE A 259 21.81 21.67 23.97
CA PHE A 259 21.42 21.28 22.62
C PHE A 259 20.87 19.86 22.58
N VAL A 260 21.59 18.89 23.17
CA VAL A 260 21.15 17.50 23.20
C VAL A 260 19.80 17.41 23.90
N ASN A 261 19.60 18.01 25.08
CA ASN A 261 18.32 17.96 25.78
C ASN A 261 17.18 18.62 24.97
N SER A 262 17.43 19.76 24.34
CA SER A 262 16.43 20.50 23.55
C SER A 262 15.99 19.70 22.31
N ILE A 263 16.94 19.15 21.55
CA ILE A 263 16.63 18.37 20.34
C ILE A 263 16.14 16.96 20.69
N GLU A 264 16.69 16.36 21.74
CA GLU A 264 16.31 15.02 22.20
C GLU A 264 14.85 14.97 22.63
N ARG A 265 14.20 16.08 23.01
CA ARG A 265 12.73 16.10 23.23
C ARG A 265 11.93 15.81 21.95
N PHE A 266 12.41 16.30 20.81
CA PHE A 266 11.80 16.05 19.51
C PHE A 266 12.16 14.66 18.96
N ILE A 267 13.33 14.12 19.34
CA ILE A 267 13.74 12.76 19.00
C ILE A 267 13.07 11.74 19.94
N ARG A 268 12.96 11.97 21.24
CA ARG A 268 12.29 11.09 22.23
C ARG A 268 10.78 11.06 22.08
N ALA A 269 10.16 12.07 21.48
CA ALA A 269 8.78 11.95 21.00
C ALA A 269 8.59 10.72 20.08
N GLN A 270 9.66 10.21 19.44
CA GLN A 270 9.71 8.94 18.70
C GLN A 270 9.70 7.71 19.63
N ARG A 271 10.26 7.76 20.84
CA ARG A 271 10.34 6.61 21.77
C ARG A 271 9.25 6.59 22.83
N SER A 272 8.67 7.74 23.19
CA SER A 272 7.73 7.83 24.32
C SER A 272 6.25 7.66 23.95
N GLN A 273 5.88 7.27 22.71
CA GLN A 273 4.49 6.96 22.35
C GLN A 273 4.31 5.79 21.36
N HIS A 274 5.13 4.74 21.46
CA HIS A 274 4.84 3.48 20.76
C HIS A 274 4.31 2.45 21.76
N HIS A 275 3.10 2.72 22.27
CA HIS A 275 2.41 1.78 23.11
C HIS A 275 1.91 0.61 22.25
N LEU A 276 2.63 -0.50 22.28
CA LEU A 276 2.18 -1.76 21.69
C LEU A 276 1.13 -2.39 22.59
N TYR A 277 0.04 -2.83 21.98
CA TYR A 277 -1.02 -3.55 22.66
C TYR A 277 -0.78 -5.05 22.54
N HIS A 278 -1.31 -5.82 23.50
CA HIS A 278 -1.29 -7.28 23.46
C HIS A 278 -2.65 -7.81 23.02
N ASN A 279 -2.65 -8.90 22.24
CA ASN A 279 -3.88 -9.62 21.93
C ASN A 279 -4.49 -10.23 23.21
N LYS A 280 -5.75 -10.68 23.16
CA LYS A 280 -6.44 -11.18 24.37
C LYS A 280 -5.74 -12.37 25.01
N ARG A 281 -5.04 -13.19 24.22
CA ARG A 281 -4.26 -14.35 24.69
C ARG A 281 -2.87 -13.99 25.23
N GLY A 282 -2.41 -12.75 25.07
CA GLY A 282 -1.07 -12.31 25.46
C GLY A 282 0.08 -12.91 24.63
N THR A 283 -0.22 -13.57 23.51
CA THR A 283 0.75 -14.28 22.67
C THR A 283 1.45 -13.39 21.65
N GLY A 284 0.85 -12.26 21.27
CA GLY A 284 1.36 -11.36 20.24
C GLY A 284 1.04 -9.91 20.54
N LYS A 285 1.72 -9.02 19.81
CA LYS A 285 1.58 -7.57 19.92
C LYS A 285 0.95 -6.97 18.66
N TYR A 286 0.39 -5.78 18.76
CA TYR A 286 -0.09 -4.98 17.63
C TYR A 286 0.02 -3.48 17.94
N VAL A 287 -0.02 -2.65 16.89
CA VAL A 287 0.39 -1.24 16.96
C VAL A 287 -0.74 -0.32 17.40
N TRP A 288 -1.94 -0.49 16.85
CA TRP A 288 -3.03 0.47 17.02
C TRP A 288 -4.03 0.01 18.06
N LYS A 289 -4.62 0.95 18.80
CA LYS A 289 -5.71 0.62 19.72
C LYS A 289 -6.90 0.06 18.92
N LYS A 290 -7.49 -1.02 19.42
CA LYS A 290 -8.68 -1.62 18.79
C LYS A 290 -9.83 -0.63 18.70
N GLU A 291 -10.64 -0.79 17.66
CA GLU A 291 -11.84 -0.02 17.35
C GLU A 291 -11.65 1.48 17.07
N ILE A 292 -10.41 1.99 17.06
CA ILE A 292 -10.08 3.35 16.63
C ILE A 292 -9.58 3.36 15.18
N LEU A 293 -10.11 4.25 14.35
CA LEU A 293 -9.67 4.42 12.97
C LEU A 293 -8.25 5.02 12.90
N ILE A 294 -7.54 4.76 11.81
CA ILE A 294 -6.19 5.24 11.54
C ILE A 294 -6.17 6.12 10.29
N GLU A 295 -5.40 7.20 10.36
CA GLU A 295 -5.21 8.18 9.27
C GLU A 295 -3.86 7.92 8.59
N MET A 296 -3.74 6.75 7.93
CA MET A 296 -2.52 6.34 7.25
C MET A 296 -2.81 5.83 5.84
N THR A 297 -1.93 6.16 4.90
CA THR A 297 -1.88 5.50 3.59
C THR A 297 -1.32 4.08 3.74
N PHE A 298 -1.37 3.29 2.65
CA PHE A 298 -0.73 1.98 2.65
C PHE A 298 0.79 2.10 2.87
N SER A 299 1.45 3.06 2.23
CA SER A 299 2.89 3.28 2.46
C SER A 299 3.20 3.55 3.93
N GLN A 300 2.49 4.51 4.54
CA GLN A 300 2.72 4.89 5.94
C GLN A 300 2.43 3.72 6.90
N LEU A 301 1.42 2.91 6.62
CA LEU A 301 1.13 1.70 7.40
C LEU A 301 2.27 0.68 7.31
N LEU A 302 2.81 0.43 6.11
CA LEU A 302 3.92 -0.50 5.94
C LEU A 302 5.18 0.04 6.63
N ASP A 303 5.51 1.31 6.43
CA ASP A 303 6.65 1.96 7.08
C ASP A 303 6.53 1.86 8.60
N ARG A 304 5.31 2.09 9.14
CA ARG A 304 5.00 1.90 10.56
C ARG A 304 5.21 0.47 11.07
N MET A 305 4.87 -0.54 10.26
CA MET A 305 5.12 -1.95 10.60
C MET A 305 6.61 -2.30 10.57
N VAL A 306 7.37 -1.70 9.64
CA VAL A 306 8.82 -1.87 9.58
C VAL A 306 9.51 -1.24 10.78
N GLU A 307 9.06 -0.08 11.24
CA GLU A 307 9.57 0.57 12.46
C GLU A 307 9.40 -0.31 13.71
N GLU A 308 8.22 -0.92 13.87
CA GLU A 308 7.86 -1.69 15.07
C GLU A 308 8.33 -3.15 15.02
N PHE A 309 8.29 -3.77 13.82
CA PHE A 309 8.53 -5.20 13.63
C PHE A 309 9.41 -5.50 12.39
N PRO A 310 10.64 -4.94 12.28
CA PRO A 310 11.46 -5.03 11.08
C PRO A 310 11.84 -6.48 10.70
N ASP A 311 12.09 -7.32 11.70
CA ASP A 311 12.52 -8.71 11.55
C ASP A 311 11.37 -9.73 11.52
N GLN A 312 10.14 -9.29 11.77
CA GLN A 312 8.96 -10.14 11.69
C GLN A 312 8.73 -10.54 10.24
N TYR A 313 8.39 -11.81 9.99
CA TYR A 313 7.99 -12.24 8.65
C TYR A 313 6.69 -11.57 8.23
N ALA A 314 6.74 -10.80 7.14
CA ALA A 314 5.55 -10.31 6.44
C ALA A 314 5.00 -11.41 5.55
N PHE A 315 5.85 -12.05 4.73
CA PHE A 315 5.46 -13.11 3.81
C PHE A 315 6.29 -14.36 3.99
N LYS A 316 5.63 -15.51 3.98
CA LYS A 316 6.28 -16.82 3.84
C LYS A 316 5.43 -17.73 2.96
N TYR A 317 5.84 -17.93 1.72
CA TYR A 317 5.16 -18.86 0.82
C TYR A 317 5.49 -20.31 1.14
N PHE A 318 4.46 -21.17 1.11
CA PHE A 318 4.63 -22.60 1.30
C PHE A 318 5.03 -23.32 0.00
N THR A 319 4.55 -22.83 -1.15
CA THR A 319 4.71 -23.48 -2.46
C THR A 319 5.66 -22.75 -3.41
N LEU A 320 6.16 -21.57 -3.03
CA LEU A 320 7.04 -20.73 -3.84
C LEU A 320 8.23 -20.28 -2.99
N ASP A 321 9.37 -20.06 -3.63
CA ASP A 321 10.57 -19.55 -2.96
C ASP A 321 10.50 -18.04 -2.75
N TYR A 322 9.63 -17.62 -1.83
CA TYR A 322 9.48 -16.22 -1.43
C TYR A 322 9.20 -16.11 0.06
N THR A 323 10.20 -15.65 0.80
CA THR A 323 10.11 -15.32 2.22
C THR A 323 10.69 -13.93 2.44
N ARG A 324 9.97 -13.08 3.15
CA ARG A 324 10.36 -11.70 3.44
C ARG A 324 9.97 -11.30 4.84
N THR A 325 10.89 -10.64 5.54
CA THR A 325 10.51 -9.81 6.70
C THR A 325 9.77 -8.56 6.25
N TYR A 326 9.13 -7.82 7.17
CA TYR A 326 8.50 -6.54 6.84
C TYR A 326 9.49 -5.57 6.20
N SER A 327 10.73 -5.48 6.72
CA SER A 327 11.76 -4.60 6.12
C SER A 327 12.10 -5.02 4.69
N GLN A 328 12.34 -6.32 4.45
CA GLN A 328 12.70 -6.80 3.12
C GLN A 328 11.54 -6.68 2.13
N PHE A 329 10.29 -6.86 2.59
CA PHE A 329 9.12 -6.65 1.75
C PHE A 329 8.97 -5.18 1.36
N ARG A 330 9.22 -4.24 2.29
CA ARG A 330 9.24 -2.80 1.99
C ARG A 330 10.30 -2.47 0.94
N ASP A 331 11.48 -3.09 0.99
CA ASP A 331 12.53 -2.90 -0.01
C ASP A 331 12.13 -3.43 -1.40
N ASP A 332 11.46 -4.59 -1.47
CA ASP A 332 10.87 -5.12 -2.72
C ASP A 332 9.82 -4.15 -3.31
N VAL A 333 9.00 -3.56 -2.44
CA VAL A 333 7.97 -2.57 -2.81
C VAL A 333 8.61 -1.29 -3.35
N ASP A 334 9.62 -0.74 -2.68
CA ASP A 334 10.35 0.45 -3.12
C ASP A 334 11.03 0.20 -4.47
N THR A 335 11.59 -0.99 -4.68
CA THR A 335 12.22 -1.40 -5.93
C THR A 335 11.19 -1.46 -7.07
N CYS A 336 10.04 -2.09 -6.86
CA CYS A 336 8.98 -2.15 -7.84
C CYS A 336 8.38 -0.76 -8.14
N ALA A 337 8.23 0.09 -7.12
CA ALA A 337 7.77 1.47 -7.29
C ALA A 337 8.70 2.26 -8.21
N ARG A 338 10.02 2.17 -8.03
CA ARG A 338 11.02 2.78 -8.93
C ARG A 338 10.87 2.28 -10.37
N ALA A 339 10.70 0.97 -10.55
CA ALA A 339 10.48 0.37 -11.86
C ALA A 339 9.20 0.88 -12.55
N LEU A 340 8.08 0.96 -11.84
CA LEU A 340 6.83 1.53 -12.37
C LEU A 340 7.01 2.99 -12.80
N ILE A 341 7.74 3.78 -12.01
CA ILE A 341 8.06 5.17 -12.35
C ILE A 341 8.90 5.25 -13.61
N ALA A 342 9.93 4.40 -13.75
CA ALA A 342 10.78 4.34 -14.94
C ALA A 342 9.97 4.02 -16.21
N MET A 343 8.95 3.18 -16.07
CA MET A 343 8.01 2.84 -17.16
C MET A 343 6.93 3.91 -17.40
N GLY A 344 7.03 5.07 -16.74
CA GLY A 344 6.20 6.24 -16.98
C GLY A 344 4.87 6.26 -16.21
N VAL A 345 4.67 5.37 -15.23
CA VAL A 345 3.46 5.39 -14.38
C VAL A 345 3.43 6.67 -13.54
N LYS A 346 2.30 7.38 -13.57
CA LYS A 346 2.06 8.63 -12.83
C LYS A 346 0.98 8.46 -11.77
N PRO A 347 0.90 9.38 -10.78
CA PRO A 347 -0.23 9.42 -9.87
C PRO A 347 -1.57 9.44 -10.63
N GLY A 348 -2.52 8.61 -10.22
CA GLY A 348 -3.83 8.43 -10.85
C GLY A 348 -3.88 7.47 -12.05
N ASP A 349 -2.74 6.99 -12.56
CA ASP A 349 -2.69 5.97 -13.60
C ASP A 349 -3.13 4.59 -13.06
N LYS A 350 -3.67 3.74 -13.94
CA LYS A 350 -4.23 2.44 -13.55
C LYS A 350 -3.25 1.33 -13.88
N VAL A 351 -2.80 0.61 -12.85
CA VAL A 351 -1.96 -0.57 -12.99
C VAL A 351 -2.83 -1.80 -12.76
N SER A 352 -3.10 -2.57 -13.82
CA SER A 352 -3.90 -3.78 -13.74
C SER A 352 -3.05 -5.00 -13.42
N VAL A 353 -3.52 -5.85 -12.52
CA VAL A 353 -2.88 -7.14 -12.22
C VAL A 353 -3.82 -8.29 -12.54
N TRP A 354 -3.42 -9.08 -13.52
CA TRP A 354 -4.10 -10.30 -13.96
C TRP A 354 -3.28 -11.53 -13.63
N ALA A 355 -3.26 -11.87 -12.34
CA ALA A 355 -2.45 -12.93 -11.80
C ALA A 355 -3.17 -13.66 -10.66
N SER A 356 -2.73 -14.89 -10.40
CA SER A 356 -3.06 -15.61 -9.16
C SER A 356 -2.33 -15.00 -7.96
N ASN A 357 -2.41 -15.62 -6.77
CA ASN A 357 -1.83 -15.07 -5.53
C ASN A 357 -0.29 -15.20 -5.46
N VAL A 358 0.42 -14.79 -6.51
CA VAL A 358 1.90 -14.81 -6.61
C VAL A 358 2.50 -13.58 -5.91
N PRO A 359 3.78 -13.63 -5.48
CA PRO A 359 4.44 -12.51 -4.80
C PRO A 359 4.33 -11.17 -5.54
N GLN A 360 4.45 -11.22 -6.87
CA GLN A 360 4.37 -10.06 -7.76
C GLN A 360 3.03 -9.33 -7.65
N TRP A 361 1.94 -10.03 -7.33
CA TRP A 361 0.63 -9.41 -7.11
C TRP A 361 0.70 -8.47 -5.90
N PHE A 362 1.24 -8.97 -4.78
CA PHE A 362 1.39 -8.19 -3.54
C PHE A 362 2.35 -7.03 -3.75
N ILE A 363 3.53 -7.27 -4.31
CA ILE A 363 4.53 -6.24 -4.57
C ILE A 363 3.93 -5.12 -5.45
N THR A 364 3.22 -5.48 -6.53
CA THR A 364 2.59 -4.50 -7.43
C THR A 364 1.51 -3.68 -6.71
N PHE A 365 0.68 -4.29 -5.87
CA PHE A 365 -0.33 -3.57 -5.07
C PHE A 365 0.31 -2.48 -4.20
N TRP A 366 1.30 -2.86 -3.39
CA TRP A 366 1.93 -1.92 -2.46
C TRP A 366 2.77 -0.87 -3.19
N ALA A 367 3.45 -1.23 -4.28
CA ALA A 367 4.22 -0.28 -5.08
C ALA A 367 3.33 0.76 -5.78
N THR A 368 2.22 0.32 -6.37
CA THR A 368 1.24 1.17 -7.07
C THR A 368 0.64 2.19 -6.11
N THR A 369 0.16 1.72 -4.96
CA THR A 369 -0.47 2.58 -3.94
C THR A 369 0.53 3.52 -3.28
N LYS A 370 1.81 3.14 -3.17
CA LYS A 370 2.88 4.02 -2.62
C LYS A 370 3.17 5.22 -3.51
N ILE A 371 3.04 5.10 -4.83
CA ILE A 371 3.36 6.19 -5.77
C ILE A 371 2.12 6.98 -6.23
N GLY A 372 0.96 6.77 -5.59
CA GLY A 372 -0.30 7.43 -5.92
C GLY A 372 -0.99 6.92 -7.18
N ALA A 373 -0.54 5.79 -7.73
CA ALA A 373 -1.24 5.11 -8.81
C ALA A 373 -2.36 4.21 -8.24
N ILE A 374 -3.27 3.76 -9.10
CA ILE A 374 -4.46 2.98 -8.72
C ILE A 374 -4.27 1.54 -9.16
N LEU A 375 -4.29 0.59 -8.21
CA LEU A 375 -4.28 -0.82 -8.58
C LEU A 375 -5.66 -1.26 -9.08
N VAL A 376 -5.73 -1.85 -10.26
CA VAL A 376 -6.94 -2.48 -10.79
C VAL A 376 -6.82 -3.99 -10.69
N THR A 377 -7.75 -4.65 -10.01
CA THR A 377 -7.77 -6.11 -9.94
C THR A 377 -8.50 -6.72 -11.13
N VAL A 378 -7.97 -7.82 -11.67
CA VAL A 378 -8.57 -8.55 -12.79
C VAL A 378 -8.89 -9.97 -12.35
N ASN A 379 -10.14 -10.40 -12.55
CA ASN A 379 -10.55 -11.76 -12.21
C ASN A 379 -9.79 -12.77 -13.09
N THR A 380 -9.17 -13.77 -12.46
CA THR A 380 -8.38 -14.79 -13.16
C THR A 380 -9.19 -15.68 -14.11
N SER A 381 -10.52 -15.64 -14.00
CA SER A 381 -11.43 -16.41 -14.85
C SER A 381 -11.91 -15.65 -16.09
N TYR A 382 -11.61 -14.36 -16.21
CA TYR A 382 -12.10 -13.55 -17.32
C TYR A 382 -11.62 -14.07 -18.67
N LYS A 383 -12.51 -13.98 -19.66
CA LYS A 383 -12.19 -14.23 -21.06
C LYS A 383 -12.03 -12.90 -21.81
N ILE A 384 -11.69 -12.98 -23.09
CA ILE A 384 -11.36 -11.80 -23.91
C ILE A 384 -12.40 -10.67 -23.83
N HIS A 385 -13.69 -10.98 -23.85
CA HIS A 385 -14.76 -9.98 -23.80
C HIS A 385 -14.76 -9.20 -22.47
N GLU A 386 -14.68 -9.91 -21.34
CA GLU A 386 -14.67 -9.32 -20.00
C GLU A 386 -13.36 -8.54 -19.76
N ALA A 387 -12.23 -9.10 -20.21
CA ALA A 387 -10.92 -8.50 -20.08
C ALA A 387 -10.79 -7.21 -20.92
N GLU A 388 -11.24 -7.22 -22.17
CA GLU A 388 -11.25 -6.02 -23.03
C GLU A 388 -12.06 -4.90 -22.40
N TYR A 389 -13.28 -5.22 -21.97
CA TYR A 389 -14.16 -4.24 -21.34
C TYR A 389 -13.46 -3.62 -20.11
N LEU A 390 -12.92 -4.45 -19.23
CA LEU A 390 -12.23 -3.99 -18.02
C LEU A 390 -11.07 -3.07 -18.38
N PHE A 391 -10.12 -3.51 -19.20
CA PHE A 391 -8.91 -2.75 -19.53
C PHE A 391 -9.22 -1.42 -20.22
N ARG A 392 -10.27 -1.40 -21.04
CA ARG A 392 -10.72 -0.20 -21.71
C ARG A 392 -11.47 0.75 -20.78
N GLN A 393 -12.33 0.23 -19.90
CA GLN A 393 -13.14 1.04 -19.00
C GLN A 393 -12.29 1.66 -17.89
N SER A 394 -11.26 0.94 -17.41
CA SER A 394 -10.31 1.39 -16.38
C SER A 394 -9.31 2.42 -16.87
N ASP A 395 -9.13 2.56 -18.18
CA ASP A 395 -7.96 3.22 -18.79
C ASP A 395 -6.64 2.59 -18.32
N THR A 396 -6.53 1.26 -18.34
CA THR A 396 -5.31 0.56 -17.90
C THR A 396 -4.08 1.10 -18.60
N HIS A 397 -3.14 1.63 -17.82
CA HIS A 397 -1.85 2.15 -18.28
C HIS A 397 -0.79 1.06 -18.35
N THR A 398 -0.75 0.19 -17.34
CA THR A 398 0.24 -0.89 -17.24
C THR A 398 -0.45 -2.17 -16.81
N LEU A 399 -0.15 -3.28 -17.49
CA LEU A 399 -0.71 -4.60 -17.21
C LEU A 399 0.39 -5.54 -16.73
N VAL A 400 0.23 -6.12 -15.54
CA VAL A 400 1.05 -7.21 -15.01
C VAL A 400 0.24 -8.49 -15.09
N LEU A 401 0.73 -9.52 -15.77
CA LEU A 401 0.01 -10.78 -15.94
C LEU A 401 0.89 -12.02 -15.77
N THR A 402 0.33 -13.10 -15.25
CA THR A 402 0.90 -14.45 -15.35
C THR A 402 0.53 -15.11 -16.68
N GLU A 403 1.11 -16.27 -17.01
CA GLU A 403 0.83 -16.96 -18.29
C GLU A 403 -0.67 -17.28 -18.48
N GLY A 404 -1.32 -17.69 -17.40
CA GLY A 404 -2.72 -18.03 -17.41
C GLY A 404 -3.18 -18.65 -16.10
N SER A 405 -4.45 -19.06 -16.06
CA SER A 405 -5.01 -19.86 -14.97
C SER A 405 -6.02 -20.85 -15.52
N LYS A 406 -5.87 -22.12 -15.12
CA LYS A 406 -6.77 -23.23 -15.51
C LYS A 406 -6.94 -23.29 -17.04
N ASP A 407 -8.13 -22.92 -17.52
CA ASP A 407 -8.57 -23.04 -18.91
C ASP A 407 -8.38 -21.72 -19.71
N CYS A 408 -7.63 -20.75 -19.18
CA CYS A 408 -7.45 -19.41 -19.75
C CYS A 408 -5.96 -19.08 -19.94
N ASN A 409 -5.53 -18.85 -21.19
CA ASN A 409 -4.21 -18.30 -21.51
C ASN A 409 -4.33 -16.78 -21.64
N TYR A 410 -3.68 -16.03 -20.74
CA TYR A 410 -3.77 -14.58 -20.74
C TYR A 410 -2.90 -13.95 -21.84
N GLY A 411 -1.78 -14.59 -22.17
CA GLY A 411 -0.90 -14.16 -23.27
C GLY A 411 -1.62 -14.17 -24.62
N ASP A 412 -2.35 -15.25 -24.94
CA ASP A 412 -3.14 -15.36 -26.17
C ASP A 412 -4.20 -14.26 -26.26
N ILE A 413 -4.93 -14.04 -25.16
CA ILE A 413 -5.95 -12.98 -25.08
C ILE A 413 -5.31 -11.60 -25.30
N VAL A 414 -4.19 -11.30 -24.64
CA VAL A 414 -3.51 -10.01 -24.79
C VAL A 414 -2.97 -9.82 -26.22
N GLN A 415 -2.45 -10.87 -26.86
CA GLN A 415 -2.01 -10.80 -28.26
C GLN A 415 -3.16 -10.57 -29.24
N GLU A 416 -4.35 -11.11 -28.96
CA GLU A 416 -5.55 -10.85 -29.76
C GLU A 416 -6.11 -9.43 -29.54
N LEU A 417 -6.02 -8.92 -28.30
CA LEU A 417 -6.41 -7.55 -27.97
C LEU A 417 -5.41 -6.51 -28.52
N CYS A 418 -4.13 -6.84 -28.53
CA CYS A 418 -3.03 -5.95 -28.93
C CYS A 418 -2.12 -6.65 -29.95
N PRO A 419 -2.59 -6.89 -31.20
CA PRO A 419 -1.78 -7.52 -32.24
C PRO A 419 -0.49 -6.74 -32.56
N GLU A 420 -0.44 -5.45 -32.23
CA GLU A 420 0.72 -4.56 -32.38
C GLU A 420 1.93 -5.05 -31.58
N LEU A 421 1.73 -5.81 -30.50
CA LEU A 421 2.82 -6.35 -29.66
C LEU A 421 3.82 -7.21 -30.45
N LYS A 422 3.39 -7.87 -31.54
CA LYS A 422 4.26 -8.74 -32.34
C LYS A 422 5.46 -8.02 -32.96
N ASN A 423 5.31 -6.74 -33.28
CA ASN A 423 6.36 -5.92 -33.88
C ASN A 423 6.85 -4.80 -32.95
N HIS A 424 6.41 -4.82 -31.69
CA HIS A 424 6.73 -3.80 -30.70
C HIS A 424 8.07 -4.09 -30.02
N THR A 425 8.85 -3.05 -29.74
CA THR A 425 10.10 -3.19 -28.96
C THR A 425 9.76 -3.20 -27.48
N ALA A 426 10.14 -4.27 -26.77
CA ALA A 426 9.91 -4.37 -25.34
C ALA A 426 10.56 -3.17 -24.59
N GLY A 427 9.79 -2.55 -23.68
CA GLY A 427 10.23 -1.41 -22.89
C GLY A 427 10.00 -0.03 -23.51
N GLU A 428 9.58 0.04 -24.78
CA GLU A 428 9.01 1.26 -25.36
C GLU A 428 7.51 1.37 -25.03
N PRO A 429 6.94 2.57 -24.90
CA PRO A 429 5.51 2.73 -24.64
C PRO A 429 4.64 2.19 -25.80
N LEU A 430 3.78 1.23 -25.50
CA LEU A 430 2.82 0.64 -26.45
C LEU A 430 1.72 1.64 -26.85
N SER A 431 1.27 1.56 -28.09
CA SER A 431 0.08 2.27 -28.58
C SER A 431 -0.87 1.29 -29.26
N ALA A 432 -1.67 0.57 -28.46
CA ALA A 432 -2.63 -0.42 -28.96
C ALA A 432 -3.97 0.23 -29.34
N LYS A 433 -4.53 -0.13 -30.50
CA LYS A 433 -5.78 0.48 -30.99
C LYS A 433 -7.00 0.16 -30.11
N ARG A 434 -7.12 -1.08 -29.61
CA ARG A 434 -8.24 -1.52 -28.76
C ARG A 434 -8.11 -0.99 -27.33
N LEU A 435 -6.88 -0.81 -26.85
CA LEU A 435 -6.53 -0.37 -25.50
C LEU A 435 -5.65 0.90 -25.55
N PRO A 436 -6.22 2.08 -25.86
CA PRO A 436 -5.44 3.28 -26.20
C PRO A 436 -4.59 3.85 -25.06
N PHE A 437 -4.89 3.50 -23.81
CA PHE A 437 -4.14 3.93 -22.63
C PHE A 437 -3.05 2.95 -22.21
N LEU A 438 -3.04 1.73 -22.75
CA LEU A 438 -2.05 0.71 -22.39
C LEU A 438 -0.68 1.09 -22.96
N ARG A 439 0.31 1.25 -22.08
CA ARG A 439 1.70 1.58 -22.41
C ARG A 439 2.67 0.45 -22.13
N ASN A 440 2.42 -0.34 -21.08
CA ASN A 440 3.35 -1.40 -20.66
C ASN A 440 2.61 -2.71 -20.41
N VAL A 441 3.21 -3.81 -20.86
CA VAL A 441 2.76 -5.18 -20.56
C VAL A 441 3.93 -5.94 -19.95
N ILE A 442 3.72 -6.47 -18.74
CA ILE A 442 4.73 -7.13 -17.91
C ILE A 442 4.29 -8.58 -17.67
N THR A 443 5.11 -9.53 -18.10
CA THR A 443 4.83 -10.96 -17.98
C THR A 443 5.56 -11.57 -16.77
N VAL A 444 4.83 -12.34 -15.96
CA VAL A 444 5.34 -12.98 -14.74
C VAL A 444 5.48 -14.48 -15.00
N GLY A 445 6.73 -14.96 -15.05
CA GLY A 445 7.05 -16.39 -15.20
C GLY A 445 7.01 -16.92 -16.63
N PHE A 446 6.83 -16.06 -17.64
CA PHE A 446 6.86 -16.43 -19.06
C PHE A 446 7.32 -15.24 -19.92
N GLU A 447 7.64 -15.49 -21.19
CA GLU A 447 8.04 -14.48 -22.17
C GLU A 447 6.97 -14.29 -23.24
N MET A 448 6.84 -13.06 -23.73
CA MET A 448 5.93 -12.72 -24.82
C MET A 448 6.54 -11.61 -25.69
N PRO A 449 6.48 -11.72 -27.03
CA PRO A 449 7.02 -10.69 -27.92
C PRO A 449 6.46 -9.29 -27.61
N GLY A 450 7.34 -8.29 -27.61
CA GLY A 450 6.99 -6.89 -27.32
C GLY A 450 6.67 -6.57 -25.86
N CYS A 451 6.82 -7.52 -24.94
CA CYS A 451 6.54 -7.35 -23.51
C CYS A 451 7.82 -7.43 -22.68
N LEU A 452 7.83 -6.78 -21.52
CA LEU A 452 8.89 -6.95 -20.53
C LEU A 452 8.58 -8.18 -19.66
N THR A 453 9.58 -9.01 -19.36
CA THR A 453 9.42 -9.94 -18.23
C THR A 453 9.44 -9.18 -16.90
N TRP A 454 8.95 -9.79 -15.83
CA TRP A 454 8.99 -9.20 -14.49
C TRP A 454 10.40 -8.76 -14.11
N ASP A 455 11.41 -9.61 -14.32
CA ASP A 455 12.80 -9.30 -13.96
C ASP A 455 13.37 -8.15 -14.80
N GLN A 456 13.05 -8.10 -16.10
CA GLN A 456 13.43 -6.99 -16.97
C GLN A 456 12.76 -5.69 -16.55
N ALA A 457 11.48 -5.73 -16.19
CA ALA A 457 10.76 -4.55 -15.70
C ALA A 457 11.36 -4.07 -14.38
N ILE A 458 11.63 -4.97 -13.44
CA ILE A 458 12.23 -4.64 -12.14
C ILE A 458 13.63 -4.05 -12.31
N ALA A 459 14.47 -4.55 -13.21
CA ALA A 459 15.83 -4.04 -13.44
C ALA A 459 15.88 -2.53 -13.77
N ARG A 460 14.78 -1.97 -14.30
CA ARG A 460 14.61 -0.53 -14.57
C ARG A 460 14.52 0.32 -13.31
N HIS A 461 14.43 -0.28 -12.13
CA HIS A 461 14.52 0.45 -10.86
C HIS A 461 15.79 1.32 -10.81
N SER A 462 16.88 0.88 -11.46
CA SER A 462 18.17 1.58 -11.51
C SER A 462 18.10 2.94 -12.22
N GLU A 463 17.07 3.18 -13.05
CA GLU A 463 16.87 4.45 -13.77
C GLU A 463 16.32 5.57 -12.87
N ILE A 464 15.76 5.23 -11.70
CA ILE A 464 15.04 6.16 -10.83
C ILE A 464 15.64 6.10 -9.42
N PRO A 465 16.00 7.21 -8.77
CA PRO A 465 16.47 7.20 -7.38
C PRO A 465 15.33 6.86 -6.40
N VAL A 466 15.65 6.29 -5.22
CA VAL A 466 14.62 5.91 -4.23
C VAL A 466 13.92 7.14 -3.63
N GLU A 467 14.63 8.26 -3.63
CA GLU A 467 14.18 9.60 -3.27
C GLU A 467 12.90 10.00 -4.02
N GLU A 468 12.79 9.63 -5.30
CA GLU A 468 11.60 9.92 -6.11
C GLU A 468 10.36 9.15 -5.61
N VAL A 469 10.54 7.91 -5.15
CA VAL A 469 9.45 7.14 -4.53
C VAL A 469 8.98 7.82 -3.25
N ARG A 470 9.92 8.25 -2.39
CA ARG A 470 9.60 8.95 -1.14
C ARG A 470 8.85 10.26 -1.40
N ARG A 471 9.29 11.03 -2.40
CA ARG A 471 8.62 12.27 -2.83
C ARG A 471 7.19 12.00 -3.29
N ARG A 472 6.94 10.96 -4.08
CA ARG A 472 5.58 10.62 -4.51
C ARG A 472 4.73 10.15 -3.34
N ALA A 473 5.27 9.29 -2.47
CA ALA A 473 4.57 8.77 -1.30
C ALA A 473 4.12 9.90 -0.35
N ALA A 474 4.95 10.93 -0.13
CA ALA A 474 4.61 12.09 0.69
C ALA A 474 3.45 12.94 0.11
N ASN A 475 3.19 12.84 -1.20
CA ASN A 475 2.09 13.56 -1.86
C ASN A 475 0.79 12.73 -1.94
N VAL A 476 0.78 11.47 -1.50
CA VAL A 476 -0.42 10.63 -1.49
C VAL A 476 -1.29 10.96 -0.29
N SER A 477 -2.56 11.28 -0.53
CA SER A 477 -3.56 11.49 0.51
C SER A 477 -4.26 10.19 0.88
N ILE A 478 -4.69 10.07 2.14
CA ILE A 478 -5.54 8.95 2.61
C ILE A 478 -6.88 8.89 1.85
N HIS A 479 -7.34 9.98 1.24
CA HIS A 479 -8.58 10.03 0.47
C HIS A 479 -8.39 9.80 -1.04
N ASP A 480 -7.16 9.54 -1.48
CA ASP A 480 -6.89 9.12 -2.84
C ASP A 480 -7.34 7.69 -3.08
N VAL A 481 -7.75 7.40 -4.32
CA VAL A 481 -8.15 6.05 -4.73
C VAL A 481 -6.89 5.18 -4.74
N ALA A 482 -6.88 4.11 -3.96
CA ALA A 482 -5.79 3.15 -3.90
C ALA A 482 -6.06 1.96 -4.83
N ASN A 483 -7.33 1.56 -4.94
CA ASN A 483 -7.73 0.35 -5.63
C ASN A 483 -9.04 0.53 -6.38
N MET A 484 -9.16 -0.16 -7.51
CA MET A 484 -10.40 -0.31 -8.25
C MET A 484 -10.69 -1.79 -8.48
N GLN A 485 -11.91 -2.21 -8.14
CA GLN A 485 -12.38 -3.59 -8.34
C GLN A 485 -13.62 -3.59 -9.21
N TYR A 486 -13.71 -4.57 -10.11
CA TYR A 486 -14.87 -4.69 -10.98
C TYR A 486 -15.89 -5.64 -10.38
N THR A 487 -17.08 -5.13 -10.10
CA THR A 487 -18.25 -5.92 -9.73
C THR A 487 -19.14 -6.11 -10.95
N SER A 488 -19.69 -7.29 -11.14
CA SER A 488 -20.79 -7.51 -12.08
C SER A 488 -21.94 -6.57 -11.68
N GLY A 489 -22.50 -5.82 -12.63
CA GLY A 489 -23.47 -4.78 -12.33
C GLY A 489 -24.90 -5.24 -12.61
N THR A 490 -25.89 -4.63 -11.94
CA THR A 490 -27.32 -4.79 -12.26
C THR A 490 -27.69 -4.39 -13.70
N THR A 491 -26.80 -3.63 -14.36
CA THR A 491 -26.94 -3.11 -15.72
C THR A 491 -26.34 -4.03 -16.78
N GLY A 492 -25.79 -5.19 -16.42
CA GLY A 492 -25.23 -6.18 -17.36
C GLY A 492 -23.72 -6.08 -17.56
N PHE A 493 -23.14 -4.87 -17.51
CA PHE A 493 -21.68 -4.67 -17.59
C PHE A 493 -21.00 -4.50 -16.22
N PRO A 494 -19.77 -5.02 -16.03
CA PRO A 494 -19.01 -4.81 -14.81
C PRO A 494 -18.72 -3.32 -14.50
N LYS A 495 -18.69 -2.92 -13.22
CA LYS A 495 -18.47 -1.53 -12.79
C LYS A 495 -17.20 -1.42 -11.94
N GLY A 496 -16.35 -0.45 -12.25
CA GLY A 496 -15.13 -0.18 -11.48
C GLY A 496 -15.42 0.58 -10.18
N VAL A 497 -15.46 -0.12 -9.05
CA VAL A 497 -15.64 0.44 -7.70
C VAL A 497 -14.35 1.14 -7.26
N MET A 498 -14.40 2.45 -6.99
CA MET A 498 -13.23 3.22 -6.54
C MET A 498 -13.11 3.22 -5.02
N LEU A 499 -12.04 2.61 -4.51
CA LEU A 499 -11.77 2.46 -3.08
C LEU A 499 -10.52 3.26 -2.67
N THR A 500 -10.65 4.07 -1.62
CA THR A 500 -9.57 4.91 -1.11
C THR A 500 -8.68 4.18 -0.11
N HIS A 501 -7.50 4.75 0.16
CA HIS A 501 -6.65 4.27 1.25
C HIS A 501 -7.41 4.22 2.58
N TYR A 502 -8.11 5.32 2.92
CA TYR A 502 -8.87 5.44 4.16
C TYR A 502 -9.99 4.39 4.27
N ASN A 503 -10.67 4.08 3.15
CA ASN A 503 -11.69 3.03 3.17
C ASN A 503 -11.07 1.66 3.52
N ILE A 504 -10.02 1.27 2.79
CA ILE A 504 -9.51 -0.11 2.84
C ILE A 504 -8.69 -0.37 4.12
N VAL A 505 -7.79 0.56 4.45
CA VAL A 505 -6.90 0.43 5.61
C VAL A 505 -7.72 0.26 6.89
N ASN A 506 -8.74 1.11 7.07
CA ASN A 506 -9.59 1.06 8.25
C ASN A 506 -10.50 -0.17 8.28
N ASN A 507 -11.01 -0.61 7.12
CA ASN A 507 -11.85 -1.80 7.07
C ASN A 507 -11.04 -3.04 7.45
N GLY A 508 -9.86 -3.21 6.86
CA GLY A 508 -8.94 -4.28 7.23
C GLY A 508 -8.53 -4.22 8.71
N LYS A 509 -8.24 -3.02 9.22
CA LYS A 509 -7.91 -2.82 10.65
C LYS A 509 -9.06 -3.27 11.56
N CYS A 510 -10.29 -2.83 11.30
CA CYS A 510 -11.45 -3.20 12.12
C CYS A 510 -11.78 -4.71 12.02
N ILE A 511 -11.58 -5.31 10.85
CA ILE A 511 -11.72 -6.76 10.65
C ILE A 511 -10.67 -7.53 11.47
N GLY A 512 -9.41 -7.09 11.43
CA GLY A 512 -8.33 -7.69 12.23
C GLY A 512 -8.57 -7.55 13.74
N ASP A 513 -9.10 -6.41 14.19
CA ASP A 513 -9.49 -6.18 15.58
C ASP A 513 -10.51 -7.22 16.06
N ARG A 514 -11.55 -7.46 15.23
CA ARG A 514 -12.66 -8.38 15.52
C ARG A 514 -12.22 -9.85 15.55
N MET A 515 -11.18 -10.20 14.79
CA MET A 515 -10.47 -11.48 14.83
C MET A 515 -9.40 -11.58 15.93
N ASP A 516 -9.10 -10.49 16.63
CA ASP A 516 -8.00 -10.40 17.60
C ASP A 516 -6.65 -10.81 16.98
N LEU A 517 -6.33 -10.31 15.79
CA LEU A 517 -5.04 -10.55 15.12
C LEU A 517 -3.88 -9.84 15.83
N SER A 518 -2.67 -10.37 15.66
CA SER A 518 -1.42 -9.82 16.21
C SER A 518 -0.19 -10.42 15.52
N THR A 519 1.02 -10.02 15.96
CA THR A 519 2.29 -10.63 15.50
C THR A 519 2.43 -12.13 15.77
N ALA A 520 1.58 -12.72 16.61
CA ALA A 520 1.56 -14.16 16.82
C ALA A 520 0.85 -14.93 15.68
N ASP A 521 0.10 -14.23 14.82
CA ASP A 521 -0.78 -14.85 13.86
C ASP A 521 -0.11 -15.15 12.53
N ARG A 522 -0.51 -16.28 11.97
CA ARG A 522 -0.03 -16.85 10.71
C ARG A 522 -1.24 -17.07 9.83
N MET A 523 -1.48 -16.13 8.93
CA MET A 523 -2.66 -16.06 8.06
C MET A 523 -2.41 -16.82 6.76
N MET A 524 -3.05 -17.97 6.56
CA MET A 524 -3.05 -18.62 5.24
C MET A 524 -4.01 -17.90 4.30
N ILE A 525 -3.51 -17.43 3.15
CA ILE A 525 -4.30 -16.72 2.13
C ILE A 525 -4.47 -17.61 0.90
N HIS A 526 -5.59 -18.34 0.85
CA HIS A 526 -5.96 -19.18 -0.30
C HIS A 526 -7.23 -18.71 -1.03
N VAL A 527 -7.86 -17.63 -0.54
CA VAL A 527 -8.92 -16.91 -1.25
C VAL A 527 -8.31 -16.01 -2.33
N PRO A 528 -9.01 -15.71 -3.43
CA PRO A 528 -8.45 -14.95 -4.54
C PRO A 528 -8.11 -13.50 -4.15
N MET A 529 -6.91 -13.02 -4.51
CA MET A 529 -6.49 -11.65 -4.25
C MET A 529 -7.16 -10.60 -5.14
N PHE A 530 -7.70 -10.99 -6.30
CA PHE A 530 -8.45 -10.05 -7.16
C PHE A 530 -9.77 -9.58 -6.52
N HIS A 531 -10.25 -10.28 -5.49
CA HIS A 531 -11.48 -9.97 -4.76
C HIS A 531 -11.16 -9.30 -3.42
N CYS A 532 -12.04 -8.41 -2.97
CA CYS A 532 -11.91 -7.69 -1.69
C CYS A 532 -11.74 -8.62 -0.47
N PHE A 533 -12.19 -9.88 -0.56
CA PHE A 533 -11.97 -10.90 0.48
C PHE A 533 -10.46 -11.20 0.67
N GLY A 534 -9.71 -11.46 -0.40
CA GLY A 534 -8.26 -11.66 -0.27
C GLY A 534 -7.53 -10.37 0.11
N MET A 535 -7.85 -9.28 -0.60
CA MET A 535 -7.12 -8.02 -0.47
C MET A 535 -7.36 -7.31 0.87
N VAL A 536 -8.60 -7.23 1.35
CA VAL A 536 -8.94 -6.47 2.57
C VAL A 536 -8.96 -7.38 3.79
N LEU A 537 -9.85 -8.39 3.76
CA LEU A 537 -10.14 -9.22 4.93
C LEU A 537 -8.93 -10.07 5.32
N ALA A 538 -8.13 -10.54 4.37
CA ALA A 538 -6.94 -11.32 4.65
C ALA A 538 -5.68 -10.44 4.73
N MET A 539 -5.26 -9.85 3.60
CA MET A 539 -3.98 -9.14 3.51
C MET A 539 -3.97 -7.88 4.38
N THR A 540 -4.94 -6.97 4.18
CA THR A 540 -4.94 -5.70 4.92
C THR A 540 -5.19 -5.91 6.42
N ALA A 541 -6.08 -6.82 6.81
CA ALA A 541 -6.28 -7.16 8.22
C ALA A 541 -5.03 -7.75 8.88
N SER A 542 -4.25 -8.56 8.16
CA SER A 542 -2.99 -9.12 8.68
C SER A 542 -1.90 -8.04 8.81
N MET A 543 -1.74 -7.21 7.78
CA MET A 543 -0.72 -6.16 7.73
C MET A 543 -0.99 -5.05 8.76
N THR A 544 -2.25 -4.79 9.10
CA THR A 544 -2.63 -3.87 10.19
C THR A 544 -2.37 -4.44 11.60
N HIS A 545 -1.86 -5.66 11.73
CA HIS A 545 -1.63 -6.30 13.03
C HIS A 545 -0.23 -6.94 13.15
N GLY A 546 0.65 -6.74 12.17
CA GLY A 546 2.00 -7.33 12.16
C GLY A 546 2.00 -8.85 12.02
N ALA A 547 0.90 -9.45 11.56
CA ALA A 547 0.80 -10.89 11.35
C ALA A 547 1.67 -11.34 10.16
N THR A 548 2.00 -12.64 10.11
CA THR A 548 2.68 -13.25 8.96
C THR A 548 1.65 -13.76 7.95
N LEU A 549 1.79 -13.35 6.69
CA LEU A 549 0.96 -13.80 5.57
C LEU A 549 1.61 -15.04 4.92
N LEU A 550 0.82 -16.07 4.69
CA LEU A 550 1.23 -17.31 4.01
C LEU A 550 0.31 -17.59 2.82
N PRO A 551 0.51 -16.90 1.68
CA PRO A 551 -0.36 -17.08 0.53
C PRO A 551 -0.12 -18.43 -0.15
N LEU A 552 -1.20 -19.00 -0.69
CA LEU A 552 -1.17 -20.07 -1.68
C LEU A 552 -1.63 -19.49 -3.01
N PRO A 553 -0.96 -19.81 -4.15
CA PRO A 553 -1.34 -19.29 -5.47
C PRO A 553 -2.82 -19.50 -5.81
N TYR A 554 -3.39 -20.64 -5.38
CA TYR A 554 -4.80 -20.97 -5.52
C TYR A 554 -5.25 -21.92 -4.40
N PHE A 555 -6.56 -21.98 -4.17
CA PHE A 555 -7.16 -22.95 -3.27
C PHE A 555 -7.01 -24.38 -3.82
N ASN A 556 -6.45 -25.25 -2.99
CA ASN A 556 -6.48 -26.70 -3.14
C ASN A 556 -6.61 -27.32 -1.73
N PRO A 557 -7.57 -28.23 -1.48
CA PRO A 557 -7.76 -28.80 -0.14
C PRO A 557 -6.51 -29.50 0.40
N LYS A 558 -5.84 -30.31 -0.42
CA LYS A 558 -4.63 -31.04 -0.04
C LYS A 558 -3.49 -30.10 0.34
N THR A 559 -3.19 -29.12 -0.51
CA THR A 559 -2.13 -28.14 -0.24
C THR A 559 -2.47 -27.25 0.95
N SER A 560 -3.73 -26.86 1.12
CA SER A 560 -4.19 -26.06 2.26
C SER A 560 -4.02 -26.82 3.58
N LEU A 561 -4.42 -28.09 3.65
CA LEU A 561 -4.23 -28.95 4.82
C LEU A 561 -2.73 -29.16 5.14
N ALA A 562 -1.91 -29.40 4.11
CA ALA A 562 -0.46 -29.51 4.29
C ALA A 562 0.16 -28.22 4.83
N CYS A 563 -0.26 -27.06 4.33
CA CYS A 563 0.18 -25.75 4.80
C CYS A 563 -0.22 -25.54 6.27
N ILE A 564 -1.47 -25.84 6.66
CA ILE A 564 -1.94 -25.74 8.05
C ILE A 564 -1.01 -26.48 9.00
N ASN A 565 -0.69 -27.74 8.68
CA ASN A 565 0.12 -28.59 9.52
C ASN A 565 1.59 -28.13 9.58
N GLN A 566 2.22 -27.91 8.43
CA GLN A 566 3.66 -27.64 8.36
C GLN A 566 4.03 -26.23 8.79
N GLU A 567 3.16 -25.25 8.49
CA GLU A 567 3.39 -23.85 8.81
C GLU A 567 2.71 -23.40 10.10
N ARG A 568 2.04 -24.30 10.83
CA ARG A 568 1.35 -23.99 12.10
C ARG A 568 0.43 -22.78 11.96
N ILE A 569 -0.43 -22.83 10.95
CA ILE A 569 -1.36 -21.75 10.64
C ILE A 569 -2.26 -21.50 11.85
N THR A 570 -2.54 -20.23 12.15
CA THR A 570 -3.42 -19.83 13.26
C THR A 570 -4.77 -19.33 12.76
N ALA A 571 -4.79 -18.77 11.55
CA ALA A 571 -5.98 -18.23 10.92
C ALA A 571 -5.99 -18.49 9.41
N PHE A 572 -7.17 -18.75 8.85
CA PHE A 572 -7.40 -18.68 7.41
C PHE A 572 -8.83 -18.25 7.11
N HIS A 573 -9.07 -17.84 5.88
CA HIS A 573 -10.38 -17.39 5.42
C HIS A 573 -10.84 -18.24 4.26
N GLY A 574 -12.14 -18.48 4.16
CA GLY A 574 -12.69 -19.23 3.04
C GLY A 574 -14.16 -18.95 2.82
N VAL A 575 -14.62 -19.36 1.64
CA VAL A 575 -16.06 -19.55 1.40
C VAL A 575 -16.48 -20.93 1.94
N PRO A 576 -17.76 -21.16 2.29
CA PRO A 576 -18.22 -22.44 2.83
C PRO A 576 -17.78 -23.67 2.03
N THR A 577 -17.75 -23.57 0.70
CA THR A 577 -17.35 -24.66 -0.20
C THR A 577 -15.89 -25.10 0.01
N MET A 578 -15.00 -24.19 0.36
CA MET A 578 -13.60 -24.48 0.66
C MET A 578 -13.47 -25.28 1.97
N PHE A 579 -14.18 -24.86 3.02
CA PHE A 579 -14.21 -25.57 4.29
C PHE A 579 -14.80 -26.98 4.15
N ILE A 580 -15.92 -27.11 3.43
CA ILE A 580 -16.55 -28.41 3.16
C ILE A 580 -15.58 -29.33 2.38
N ALA A 581 -14.91 -28.80 1.37
CA ALA A 581 -13.93 -29.56 0.60
C ALA A 581 -12.74 -30.04 1.46
N MET A 582 -12.29 -29.24 2.42
CA MET A 582 -11.23 -29.64 3.37
C MET A 582 -11.73 -30.66 4.39
N LEU A 583 -12.93 -30.47 4.97
CA LEU A 583 -13.56 -31.42 5.91
C LEU A 583 -13.76 -32.80 5.27
N GLY A 584 -14.05 -32.85 3.97
CA GLY A 584 -14.26 -34.10 3.23
C GLY A 584 -12.99 -34.72 2.61
N HIS A 585 -11.81 -34.15 2.85
CA HIS A 585 -10.56 -34.61 2.23
C HIS A 585 -9.92 -35.77 3.00
N GLU A 586 -9.30 -36.74 2.32
CA GLU A 586 -8.68 -37.93 2.93
C GLU A 586 -7.53 -37.63 3.91
N ASP A 587 -6.91 -36.47 3.79
CA ASP A 587 -5.82 -36.01 4.67
C ASP A 587 -6.32 -35.20 5.88
N PHE A 588 -7.63 -34.99 6.03
CA PHE A 588 -8.19 -34.20 7.11
C PHE A 588 -7.79 -34.75 8.49
N ASP A 589 -8.01 -36.04 8.74
CA ASP A 589 -7.69 -36.71 10.01
C ASP A 589 -6.19 -36.75 10.32
N LYS A 590 -5.32 -36.47 9.33
CA LYS A 590 -3.86 -36.42 9.48
C LYS A 590 -3.34 -35.01 9.78
N THR A 591 -4.20 -34.00 9.74
CA THR A 591 -3.82 -32.60 9.87
C THR A 591 -3.91 -32.17 11.33
N ASP A 592 -2.83 -31.59 11.87
CA ASP A 592 -2.85 -31.00 13.20
C ASP A 592 -3.46 -29.59 13.16
N PHE A 593 -4.62 -29.44 13.80
CA PHE A 593 -5.33 -28.17 13.93
C PHE A 593 -5.08 -27.48 15.29
N SER A 594 -4.17 -27.99 16.13
CA SER A 594 -3.95 -27.45 17.49
C SER A 594 -3.52 -25.98 17.55
N TYR A 595 -2.89 -25.47 16.49
CA TYR A 595 -2.48 -24.06 16.36
C TYR A 595 -3.57 -23.15 15.77
N MET A 596 -4.57 -23.74 15.08
CA MET A 596 -5.69 -22.99 14.53
C MET A 596 -6.54 -22.40 15.66
N ARG A 597 -7.09 -21.21 15.41
CA ARG A 597 -7.96 -20.54 16.38
C ARG A 597 -9.14 -19.79 15.76
N THR A 598 -8.91 -19.05 14.68
CA THR A 598 -9.85 -18.08 14.12
C THR A 598 -9.82 -18.10 12.61
N GLY A 599 -10.68 -17.30 12.01
CA GLY A 599 -10.81 -17.13 10.58
C GLY A 599 -12.12 -16.47 10.23
N ILE A 600 -12.39 -16.41 8.93
CA ILE A 600 -13.62 -15.87 8.38
C ILE A 600 -14.21 -16.92 7.44
N MET A 601 -15.49 -17.24 7.65
CA MET A 601 -16.33 -17.87 6.64
C MET A 601 -17.29 -16.81 6.11
N ALA A 602 -17.16 -16.45 4.83
CA ALA A 602 -17.94 -15.36 4.22
C ALA A 602 -17.96 -15.50 2.68
N GLY A 603 -18.53 -14.49 2.00
CA GLY A 603 -18.61 -14.42 0.54
C GLY A 603 -19.82 -15.14 -0.05
N SER A 604 -20.45 -16.05 0.70
CA SER A 604 -21.75 -16.65 0.36
C SER A 604 -22.52 -16.98 1.63
N PRO A 605 -23.83 -17.33 1.53
CA PRO A 605 -24.59 -17.81 2.67
C PRO A 605 -23.85 -18.97 3.35
N CYS A 606 -23.64 -18.84 4.67
CA CYS A 606 -22.82 -19.77 5.45
C CYS A 606 -23.72 -20.75 6.18
N PRO A 607 -23.69 -22.06 5.87
CA PRO A 607 -24.48 -23.05 6.59
C PRO A 607 -24.07 -23.14 8.05
N ILE A 608 -25.03 -23.03 8.97
CA ILE A 608 -24.78 -23.07 10.43
C ILE A 608 -24.08 -24.38 10.82
N THR A 609 -24.45 -25.50 10.18
CA THR A 609 -23.87 -26.82 10.41
C THR A 609 -22.40 -26.89 10.01
N ALA A 610 -22.03 -26.30 8.86
CA ALA A 610 -20.64 -26.22 8.41
C ALA A 610 -19.79 -25.37 9.36
N MET A 611 -20.32 -24.23 9.83
CA MET A 611 -19.67 -23.39 10.83
C MET A 611 -19.41 -24.15 12.15
N LYS A 612 -20.42 -24.87 12.65
CA LYS A 612 -20.28 -25.71 13.87
C LYS A 612 -19.26 -26.83 13.67
N ASP A 613 -19.21 -27.45 12.49
CA ASP A 613 -18.20 -28.46 12.17
C ASP A 613 -16.78 -27.89 12.15
N VAL A 614 -16.58 -26.71 11.57
CA VAL A 614 -15.28 -26.02 11.54
C VAL A 614 -14.82 -25.66 12.96
N VAL A 615 -15.72 -25.14 13.79
CA VAL A 615 -15.44 -24.83 15.21
C VAL A 615 -14.95 -26.08 15.96
N ASN A 616 -15.65 -27.20 15.78
CA ASN A 616 -15.39 -28.42 16.56
C ASN A 616 -14.24 -29.26 16.01
N LYS A 617 -14.11 -29.38 14.68
CA LYS A 617 -13.19 -30.31 14.01
C LYS A 617 -11.88 -29.66 13.56
N MET A 618 -11.88 -28.36 13.24
CA MET A 618 -10.68 -27.61 12.83
C MET A 618 -10.13 -26.71 13.94
N ASN A 619 -10.64 -26.83 15.17
CA ASN A 619 -10.25 -26.03 16.34
C ASN A 619 -10.40 -24.50 16.15
N MET A 620 -11.19 -24.05 15.17
CA MET A 620 -11.42 -22.63 14.89
C MET A 620 -12.49 -22.05 15.84
N LYS A 621 -12.23 -22.14 17.14
CA LYS A 621 -13.16 -21.75 18.22
C LYS A 621 -13.52 -20.27 18.20
N GLU A 622 -12.73 -19.44 17.56
CA GLU A 622 -12.88 -18.00 17.42
C GLU A 622 -13.23 -17.59 15.97
N ILE A 623 -13.72 -18.51 15.12
CA ILE A 623 -14.17 -18.15 13.76
C ILE A 623 -15.31 -17.13 13.81
N THR A 624 -15.33 -16.25 12.82
CA THR A 624 -16.26 -15.12 12.69
C THR A 624 -16.90 -15.09 11.29
N ILE A 625 -17.98 -14.31 11.17
CA ILE A 625 -18.67 -14.01 9.91
C ILE A 625 -18.66 -12.50 9.73
N VAL A 626 -18.35 -12.07 8.50
CA VAL A 626 -18.39 -10.67 8.07
C VAL A 626 -19.35 -10.56 6.88
N TYR A 627 -20.11 -9.48 6.84
CA TYR A 627 -21.00 -9.17 5.74
C TYR A 627 -20.72 -7.78 5.16
N GLY A 628 -20.88 -7.71 3.85
CA GLY A 628 -20.91 -6.49 3.07
C GLY A 628 -20.59 -6.80 1.61
N GLN A 629 -20.13 -5.80 0.86
CA GLN A 629 -19.92 -5.87 -0.57
C GLN A 629 -18.73 -5.02 -0.99
N THR A 630 -18.22 -5.17 -2.21
CA THR A 630 -17.05 -4.42 -2.69
C THR A 630 -17.21 -2.90 -2.55
N GLU A 631 -18.41 -2.38 -2.80
CA GLU A 631 -18.80 -0.97 -2.65
C GLU A 631 -18.70 -0.45 -1.20
N ALA A 632 -18.52 -1.33 -0.22
CA ALA A 632 -18.40 -1.06 1.20
C ALA A 632 -17.02 -1.44 1.79
N SER A 633 -16.01 -1.61 0.91
CA SER A 633 -14.60 -1.81 1.24
C SER A 633 -14.12 -2.97 2.14
N PRO A 634 -14.72 -4.18 2.22
CA PRO A 634 -16.10 -4.57 1.93
C PRO A 634 -16.97 -4.75 3.18
N GLY A 635 -16.41 -4.79 4.40
CA GLY A 635 -17.16 -5.14 5.61
C GLY A 635 -18.04 -4.01 6.14
N CYS A 636 -19.32 -4.28 6.38
CA CYS A 636 -20.24 -3.41 7.12
C CYS A 636 -20.45 -3.92 8.54
N THR A 637 -20.75 -5.21 8.67
CA THR A 637 -21.03 -5.89 9.94
C THR A 637 -20.12 -7.09 10.10
N MET A 638 -19.79 -7.42 11.35
CA MET A 638 -18.95 -8.57 11.65
C MET A 638 -19.18 -9.06 13.08
N SER A 639 -19.24 -10.37 13.28
CA SER A 639 -19.16 -10.95 14.62
C SER A 639 -17.71 -10.92 15.15
N SER A 640 -17.53 -10.89 16.46
CA SER A 640 -16.20 -10.85 17.10
C SER A 640 -15.88 -12.15 17.83
N THR A 641 -14.58 -12.43 18.03
CA THR A 641 -14.08 -13.63 18.73
C THR A 641 -14.70 -13.91 20.11
N ASP A 642 -15.19 -12.89 20.81
CA ASP A 642 -15.82 -12.98 22.13
C ASP A 642 -17.36 -13.00 22.10
N ASP A 643 -17.97 -12.88 20.92
CA ASP A 643 -19.41 -13.05 20.80
C ASP A 643 -19.81 -14.51 21.08
N PRO A 644 -21.01 -14.75 21.64
CA PRO A 644 -21.55 -16.09 21.81
C PRO A 644 -21.49 -16.88 20.50
N LEU A 645 -21.25 -18.20 20.58
CA LEU A 645 -21.13 -19.05 19.39
C LEU A 645 -22.33 -18.88 18.44
N GLU A 646 -23.54 -18.80 18.98
CA GLU A 646 -24.76 -18.63 18.19
C GLU A 646 -24.74 -17.35 17.34
N VAL A 647 -24.25 -16.23 17.88
CA VAL A 647 -24.08 -14.99 17.13
C VAL A 647 -23.05 -15.19 16.01
N ARG A 648 -21.94 -15.88 16.28
CA ARG A 648 -20.86 -16.10 15.31
C ARG A 648 -21.22 -17.06 14.18
N VAL A 649 -22.25 -17.90 14.35
CA VAL A 649 -22.64 -18.91 13.34
C VAL A 649 -23.99 -18.66 12.69
N ALA A 650 -24.88 -17.87 13.31
CA ALA A 650 -26.26 -17.67 12.85
C ALA A 650 -26.64 -16.19 12.63
N THR A 651 -25.64 -15.31 12.60
CA THR A 651 -25.79 -13.89 12.24
C THR A 651 -24.53 -13.42 11.50
N VAL A 652 -24.62 -12.25 10.87
CA VAL A 652 -23.46 -11.53 10.33
C VAL A 652 -22.89 -10.50 11.31
N GLY A 653 -23.28 -10.61 12.59
CA GLY A 653 -22.83 -9.77 13.69
C GLY A 653 -23.38 -8.34 13.65
N ARG A 654 -22.67 -7.46 14.35
CA ARG A 654 -23.00 -6.04 14.55
C ARG A 654 -22.13 -5.13 13.68
N PRO A 655 -22.48 -3.84 13.51
CA PRO A 655 -21.70 -2.92 12.71
C PRO A 655 -20.23 -2.87 13.16
N LEU A 656 -19.32 -2.71 12.20
CA LEU A 656 -17.93 -2.36 12.52
C LEU A 656 -17.89 -0.91 13.09
N PRO A 657 -16.83 -0.54 13.82
CA PRO A 657 -16.69 0.80 14.39
C PRO A 657 -16.88 1.90 13.35
N GLU A 658 -17.55 3.00 13.70
CA GLU A 658 -17.81 4.15 12.81
C GLU A 658 -18.58 3.83 11.51
N ILE A 659 -19.30 2.70 11.48
CA ILE A 659 -20.24 2.35 10.41
C ILE A 659 -21.65 2.31 10.99
N GLU A 660 -22.55 3.06 10.37
CA GLU A 660 -23.97 3.02 10.66
C GLU A 660 -24.65 2.00 9.73
N CYS A 661 -25.53 1.17 10.28
CA CYS A 661 -26.33 0.21 9.52
C CYS A 661 -27.78 0.25 10.00
N LYS A 662 -28.73 0.20 9.07
CA LYS A 662 -30.16 0.09 9.37
C LYS A 662 -30.87 -0.78 8.34
N ILE A 663 -32.09 -1.19 8.67
CA ILE A 663 -32.96 -1.95 7.78
C ILE A 663 -34.09 -1.01 7.36
N VAL A 664 -34.25 -0.76 6.05
CA VAL A 664 -35.28 0.15 5.55
C VAL A 664 -36.32 -0.58 4.74
N ASP A 665 -37.53 -0.04 4.73
CA ASP A 665 -38.57 -0.47 3.80
C ASP A 665 -38.13 -0.10 2.36
N PRO A 666 -38.07 -1.05 1.42
CA PRO A 666 -37.55 -0.79 0.06
C PRO A 666 -38.42 0.16 -0.78
N GLU A 667 -39.68 0.37 -0.42
CA GLU A 667 -40.61 1.25 -1.15
C GLU A 667 -40.63 2.67 -0.56
N THR A 668 -40.60 2.78 0.76
CA THR A 668 -40.75 4.05 1.48
C THR A 668 -39.43 4.65 1.98
N GLY A 669 -38.39 3.83 2.19
CA GLY A 669 -37.10 4.24 2.75
C GLY A 669 -37.09 4.42 4.27
N GLU A 670 -38.22 4.16 4.95
CA GLU A 670 -38.37 4.30 6.40
C GLU A 670 -37.63 3.19 7.16
N ASP A 671 -37.05 3.52 8.32
CA ASP A 671 -36.37 2.54 9.19
C ASP A 671 -37.37 1.54 9.78
N LEU A 672 -37.01 0.26 9.76
CA LEU A 672 -37.86 -0.84 10.17
C LEU A 672 -37.53 -1.34 11.59
N PRO A 673 -38.55 -1.77 12.37
CA PRO A 673 -38.33 -2.37 13.68
C PRO A 673 -37.50 -3.66 13.63
N ASP A 674 -36.97 -4.05 14.78
CA ASP A 674 -36.23 -5.32 14.92
C ASP A 674 -37.09 -6.53 14.49
N ASN A 675 -36.43 -7.53 13.90
CA ASN A 675 -37.00 -8.74 13.31
C ASN A 675 -37.95 -8.52 12.12
N VAL A 676 -38.06 -7.30 11.59
CA VAL A 676 -38.75 -7.04 10.32
C VAL A 676 -37.74 -7.09 9.18
N ASN A 677 -38.08 -7.80 8.11
CA ASN A 677 -37.25 -7.89 6.91
C ASN A 677 -37.39 -6.63 6.06
N GLY A 678 -36.27 -6.08 5.60
CA GLY A 678 -36.19 -4.97 4.67
C GLY A 678 -34.83 -4.89 3.99
N GLU A 679 -34.57 -3.79 3.28
CA GLU A 679 -33.27 -3.54 2.66
C GLU A 679 -32.20 -3.22 3.70
N PHE A 680 -31.06 -3.89 3.63
CA PHE A 680 -29.88 -3.48 4.40
C PHE A 680 -29.24 -2.24 3.75
N VAL A 681 -29.02 -1.18 4.51
CA VAL A 681 -28.27 0.00 4.07
C VAL A 681 -27.17 0.35 5.05
N ALA A 682 -26.05 0.88 4.54
CA ALA A 682 -24.89 1.25 5.35
C ALA A 682 -24.32 2.61 4.98
N ARG A 683 -23.76 3.31 5.97
CA ARG A 683 -23.06 4.59 5.81
C ARG A 683 -21.86 4.62 6.74
N GLY A 684 -20.73 5.16 6.26
CA GLY A 684 -19.53 5.29 7.07
C GLY A 684 -18.28 5.48 6.22
N TYR A 685 -17.11 5.38 6.85
CA TYR A 685 -15.82 5.52 6.17
C TYR A 685 -15.57 4.43 5.12
N ASN A 686 -16.32 3.34 5.13
CA ASN A 686 -16.08 2.15 4.30
C ASN A 686 -16.76 2.25 2.93
N ILE A 687 -17.70 3.19 2.74
CA ILE A 687 -18.41 3.36 1.48
C ILE A 687 -17.45 3.89 0.41
N MET A 688 -17.52 3.29 -0.78
CA MET A 688 -16.71 3.63 -1.95
C MET A 688 -16.81 5.12 -2.29
N LYS A 689 -15.80 5.63 -3.00
CA LYS A 689 -15.85 6.98 -3.60
C LYS A 689 -16.88 7.08 -4.72
N GLY A 690 -17.22 5.94 -5.34
CA GLY A 690 -18.20 5.82 -6.42
C GLY A 690 -17.73 4.86 -7.51
N TYR A 691 -18.55 4.70 -8.55
CA TYR A 691 -18.18 3.93 -9.74
C TYR A 691 -17.42 4.81 -10.74
N TYR A 692 -16.29 4.32 -11.26
CA TYR A 692 -15.45 5.03 -12.20
C TYR A 692 -16.22 5.39 -13.48
N LYS A 693 -16.25 6.68 -13.83
CA LYS A 693 -16.98 7.24 -15.00
C LYS A 693 -18.49 6.94 -15.03
N MET A 694 -19.09 6.64 -13.87
CA MET A 694 -20.49 6.21 -13.76
C MET A 694 -21.24 6.96 -12.63
N PRO A 695 -21.41 8.29 -12.74
CA PRO A 695 -22.03 9.10 -11.67
C PRO A 695 -23.51 8.78 -11.46
N ARG A 696 -24.25 8.37 -12.50
CA ARG A 696 -25.67 8.00 -12.38
C ARG A 696 -25.85 6.71 -11.59
N GLU A 697 -25.04 5.72 -11.88
CA GLU A 697 -25.01 4.44 -11.18
C GLU A 697 -24.54 4.64 -9.74
N THR A 698 -23.63 5.58 -9.50
CA THR A 698 -23.19 5.97 -8.15
C THR A 698 -24.35 6.57 -7.36
N ALA A 699 -25.06 7.56 -7.91
CA ALA A 699 -26.21 8.19 -7.26
C ALA A 699 -27.43 7.25 -7.11
N ALA A 700 -27.48 6.17 -7.90
CA ALA A 700 -28.50 5.12 -7.75
C ALA A 700 -28.14 4.08 -6.68
N ALA A 701 -26.86 3.96 -6.32
CA ALA A 701 -26.39 3.04 -5.28
C ALA A 701 -26.23 3.74 -3.93
N ILE A 702 -25.83 5.02 -3.93
CA ILE A 702 -25.63 5.84 -2.74
C ILE A 702 -26.63 6.99 -2.79
N ASP A 703 -27.52 7.06 -1.80
CA ASP A 703 -28.53 8.12 -1.73
C ASP A 703 -27.94 9.48 -1.35
N ALA A 704 -28.80 10.51 -1.32
CA ALA A 704 -28.40 11.88 -1.03
C ALA A 704 -27.88 12.08 0.42
N ASP A 705 -28.22 11.17 1.33
CA ASP A 705 -27.82 11.19 2.74
C ASP A 705 -26.58 10.32 3.02
N GLY A 706 -26.00 9.74 1.96
CA GLY A 706 -24.78 8.94 1.98
C GLY A 706 -24.99 7.46 2.30
N TRP A 707 -26.23 6.95 2.29
CA TRP A 707 -26.50 5.54 2.50
C TRP A 707 -26.27 4.73 1.23
N LEU A 708 -25.41 3.73 1.32
CA LEU A 708 -25.26 2.70 0.31
C LEU A 708 -26.42 1.70 0.43
N HIS A 709 -27.24 1.65 -0.63
CA HIS A 709 -28.29 0.67 -0.82
C HIS A 709 -27.72 -0.65 -1.32
N THR A 710 -27.72 -1.66 -0.46
CA THR A 710 -27.05 -2.93 -0.79
C THR A 710 -27.82 -3.80 -1.77
N GLY A 711 -29.13 -3.65 -1.84
CA GLY A 711 -30.00 -4.57 -2.55
C GLY A 711 -30.11 -5.96 -1.91
N ASP A 712 -29.58 -6.17 -0.71
CA ASP A 712 -29.77 -7.39 0.07
C ASP A 712 -30.90 -7.18 1.10
N LEU A 713 -31.67 -8.25 1.35
CA LEU A 713 -32.70 -8.27 2.40
C LEU A 713 -32.11 -8.79 3.70
N ALA A 714 -32.39 -8.10 4.80
CA ALA A 714 -31.92 -8.46 6.11
C ALA A 714 -32.93 -8.06 7.20
N CYS A 715 -32.70 -8.56 8.41
CA CYS A 715 -33.37 -8.07 9.62
C CYS A 715 -32.34 -7.84 10.74
N ARG A 716 -32.65 -6.89 11.63
CA ARG A 716 -31.86 -6.61 12.84
C ARG A 716 -32.46 -7.36 14.03
N THR A 717 -31.65 -8.04 14.83
CA THR A 717 -32.07 -8.70 16.06
C THR A 717 -32.18 -7.66 17.20
N PRO A 718 -32.94 -7.95 18.29
CA PRO A 718 -33.05 -7.05 19.44
C PRO A 718 -31.70 -6.73 20.12
N GLU A 719 -30.70 -7.60 19.95
CA GLU A 719 -29.34 -7.43 20.47
C GLU A 719 -28.44 -6.58 19.55
N GLY A 720 -28.98 -6.09 18.41
CA GLY A 720 -28.26 -5.26 17.46
C GLY A 720 -27.39 -6.02 16.46
N ASN A 721 -27.58 -7.34 16.32
CA ASN A 721 -26.95 -8.13 15.26
C ASN A 721 -27.81 -8.17 14.01
N PHE A 722 -27.24 -8.56 12.87
CA PHE A 722 -27.95 -8.62 11.60
C PHE A 722 -27.99 -10.04 11.04
N ARG A 723 -29.08 -10.40 10.36
CA ARG A 723 -29.22 -11.66 9.60
C ARG A 723 -29.60 -11.35 8.17
N ILE A 724 -28.95 -12.02 7.22
CA ILE A 724 -29.26 -11.86 5.80
C ILE A 724 -30.36 -12.85 5.45
N THR A 725 -31.47 -12.34 4.90
CA THR A 725 -32.69 -13.14 4.64
C THR A 725 -33.00 -13.30 3.17
N GLY A 726 -32.30 -12.59 2.29
CA GLY A 726 -32.42 -12.75 0.85
C GLY A 726 -31.84 -11.58 0.08
N ARG A 727 -32.36 -11.34 -1.13
CA ARG A 727 -31.98 -10.21 -2.00
C ARG A 727 -33.20 -9.56 -2.62
N LEU A 728 -33.15 -8.23 -2.76
CA LEU A 728 -34.12 -7.45 -3.53
C LEU A 728 -33.94 -7.62 -5.03
N LYS A 729 -32.68 -7.76 -5.46
CA LYS A 729 -32.30 -7.88 -6.87
C LYS A 729 -32.00 -9.34 -7.19
N ASP A 730 -32.21 -9.75 -8.45
CA ASP A 730 -32.02 -11.13 -8.92
C ASP A 730 -30.55 -11.61 -8.96
N MET A 731 -29.63 -11.11 -8.14
CA MET A 731 -28.21 -11.51 -8.16
C MET A 731 -28.02 -12.93 -7.55
N ILE A 732 -27.31 -13.81 -8.25
CA ILE A 732 -26.99 -15.20 -7.86
C ILE A 732 -25.63 -15.22 -7.14
N ILE A 733 -25.53 -15.87 -5.97
CA ILE A 733 -24.26 -16.15 -5.28
C ILE A 733 -23.88 -17.61 -5.47
N ARG A 734 -22.91 -17.87 -6.35
CA ARG A 734 -22.45 -19.23 -6.65
C ARG A 734 -21.07 -19.46 -6.07
N GLY A 735 -20.98 -20.14 -4.93
CA GLY A 735 -19.71 -20.52 -4.31
C GLY A 735 -18.80 -19.34 -3.94
N GLY A 736 -19.40 -18.18 -3.63
CA GLY A 736 -18.69 -16.95 -3.28
C GLY A 736 -18.59 -15.92 -4.41
N GLU A 737 -18.97 -16.28 -5.63
CA GLU A 737 -18.99 -15.36 -6.77
C GLU A 737 -20.36 -14.68 -6.89
N ASN A 738 -20.35 -13.35 -6.99
CA ASN A 738 -21.54 -12.55 -7.28
C ASN A 738 -21.81 -12.53 -8.79
N ILE A 739 -22.90 -13.15 -9.21
CA ILE A 739 -23.26 -13.31 -10.62
C ILE A 739 -24.59 -12.62 -10.88
N TYR A 740 -24.63 -11.72 -11.85
CA TYR A 740 -25.84 -11.00 -12.21
C TYR A 740 -26.47 -11.70 -13.41
N PRO A 741 -27.70 -12.24 -13.31
CA PRO A 741 -28.38 -12.89 -14.42
C PRO A 741 -28.36 -12.09 -15.70
N LYS A 742 -28.53 -10.77 -15.59
CA LYS A 742 -28.58 -9.86 -16.73
C LYS A 742 -27.31 -9.88 -17.58
N GLU A 743 -26.14 -10.05 -16.99
CA GLU A 743 -24.88 -10.19 -17.73
C GLU A 743 -24.89 -11.44 -18.62
N ILE A 744 -25.40 -12.55 -18.09
CA ILE A 744 -25.54 -13.81 -18.82
C ILE A 744 -26.67 -13.71 -19.85
N GLU A 745 -27.79 -13.07 -19.51
CA GLU A 745 -28.90 -12.81 -20.42
C GLU A 745 -28.42 -11.98 -21.63
N GLU A 746 -27.77 -10.84 -21.39
CA GLU A 746 -27.22 -9.96 -22.43
C GLU A 746 -26.23 -10.69 -23.34
N PHE A 747 -25.36 -11.53 -22.77
CA PHE A 747 -24.50 -12.38 -23.58
C PHE A 747 -25.29 -13.42 -24.40
N ILE A 748 -26.23 -14.15 -23.80
CA ILE A 748 -27.03 -15.16 -24.50
C ILE A 748 -27.89 -14.52 -25.60
N TYR A 749 -28.38 -13.29 -25.42
CA TYR A 749 -29.07 -12.52 -26.46
C TYR A 749 -28.21 -12.26 -27.71
N THR A 750 -26.87 -12.32 -27.61
CA THR A 750 -26.00 -12.19 -28.79
C THR A 750 -26.03 -13.44 -29.69
N HIS A 751 -26.59 -14.57 -29.21
CA HIS A 751 -26.71 -15.78 -30.00
C HIS A 751 -27.85 -15.66 -31.04
N PRO A 752 -27.62 -15.96 -32.33
CA PRO A 752 -28.58 -15.68 -33.40
C PRO A 752 -29.91 -16.45 -33.28
N LYS A 753 -29.92 -17.62 -32.60
CA LYS A 753 -31.11 -18.46 -32.42
C LYS A 753 -32.02 -18.04 -31.24
N VAL A 754 -31.55 -17.17 -30.35
CA VAL A 754 -32.29 -16.82 -29.13
C VAL A 754 -33.28 -15.69 -29.43
N SER A 755 -34.54 -15.86 -29.02
CA SER A 755 -35.57 -14.83 -29.06
C SER A 755 -35.66 -14.09 -27.73
N ASP A 756 -35.70 -14.83 -26.62
CA ASP A 756 -35.77 -14.27 -25.28
C ASP A 756 -35.06 -15.17 -24.26
N VAL A 757 -34.54 -14.63 -23.17
CA VAL A 757 -33.85 -15.38 -22.13
C VAL A 757 -34.07 -14.75 -20.76
N GLN A 758 -34.25 -15.60 -19.76
CA GLN A 758 -34.28 -15.20 -18.35
C GLN A 758 -33.40 -16.15 -17.56
N VAL A 759 -32.47 -15.57 -16.81
CA VAL A 759 -31.54 -16.31 -15.95
C VAL A 759 -31.99 -16.13 -14.48
N ILE A 760 -31.96 -17.23 -13.74
CA ILE A 760 -32.37 -17.31 -12.34
C ILE A 760 -31.37 -18.14 -11.53
N GLY A 761 -31.23 -17.81 -10.24
CA GLY A 761 -30.54 -18.64 -9.26
C GLY A 761 -31.48 -19.72 -8.73
N VAL A 762 -31.01 -20.96 -8.68
CA VAL A 762 -31.72 -22.10 -8.08
C VAL A 762 -30.90 -22.70 -6.93
N PRO A 763 -31.52 -23.20 -5.85
CA PRO A 763 -30.80 -23.75 -4.70
C PRO A 763 -29.86 -24.91 -5.08
N ASP A 764 -28.63 -24.90 -4.56
CA ASP A 764 -27.64 -25.96 -4.77
C ASP A 764 -26.92 -26.32 -3.46
N LYS A 765 -26.82 -27.62 -3.17
CA LYS A 765 -26.21 -28.10 -1.91
C LYS A 765 -24.73 -27.78 -1.81
N GLN A 766 -24.03 -27.69 -2.93
CA GLN A 766 -22.58 -27.51 -2.96
C GLN A 766 -22.21 -26.02 -3.02
N TYR A 767 -22.89 -25.23 -3.86
CA TYR A 767 -22.51 -23.85 -4.14
C TYR A 767 -23.42 -22.80 -3.48
N GLY A 768 -24.46 -23.21 -2.75
CA GLY A 768 -25.52 -22.34 -2.24
C GLY A 768 -26.57 -22.09 -3.31
N GLU A 769 -26.15 -21.49 -4.43
CA GLU A 769 -26.97 -21.35 -5.63
C GLU A 769 -26.25 -21.86 -6.89
N GLU A 770 -27.05 -22.27 -7.87
CA GLU A 770 -26.61 -22.56 -9.24
C GLU A 770 -27.42 -21.78 -10.27
N ILE A 771 -26.85 -21.63 -11.45
CA ILE A 771 -27.43 -20.82 -12.53
C ILE A 771 -28.35 -21.70 -13.39
N MET A 772 -29.57 -21.23 -13.61
CA MET A 772 -30.50 -21.77 -14.60
C MET A 772 -30.84 -20.70 -15.63
N ALA A 773 -30.70 -21.04 -16.92
CA ALA A 773 -31.13 -20.20 -18.03
C ALA A 773 -32.41 -20.77 -18.65
N CYS A 774 -33.50 -20.00 -18.64
CA CYS A 774 -34.74 -20.31 -19.33
C CYS A 774 -34.77 -19.54 -20.65
N ILE A 775 -34.82 -20.24 -21.77
CA ILE A 775 -34.58 -19.68 -23.11
C ILE A 775 -35.79 -19.93 -24.00
N ILE A 776 -36.23 -18.88 -24.70
CA ILE A 776 -37.18 -18.94 -25.80
C ILE A 776 -36.38 -18.81 -27.11
N LEU A 777 -36.48 -19.82 -27.97
CA LEU A 777 -35.85 -19.79 -29.30
C LEU A 777 -36.69 -18.97 -30.28
N LYS A 778 -36.05 -18.47 -31.33
CA LYS A 778 -36.78 -17.90 -32.48
C LYS A 778 -37.63 -18.99 -33.15
N PRO A 779 -38.75 -18.62 -33.81
CA PRO A 779 -39.55 -19.58 -34.56
C PRO A 779 -38.68 -20.40 -35.51
N ASP A 780 -38.95 -21.72 -35.58
CA ASP A 780 -38.27 -22.70 -36.44
C ASP A 780 -36.77 -22.92 -36.17
N GLU A 781 -36.23 -22.38 -35.07
CA GLU A 781 -34.86 -22.66 -34.62
C GLU A 781 -34.82 -23.77 -33.56
N GLU A 782 -33.83 -24.65 -33.67
CA GLU A 782 -33.56 -25.70 -32.69
C GLU A 782 -32.16 -25.53 -32.08
N MET A 783 -32.03 -25.86 -30.80
CA MET A 783 -30.76 -25.85 -30.08
C MET A 783 -30.80 -26.83 -28.92
N THR A 784 -29.70 -27.54 -28.72
CA THR A 784 -29.51 -28.44 -27.59
C THR A 784 -28.96 -27.70 -26.38
N VAL A 785 -29.14 -28.29 -25.19
CA VAL A 785 -28.58 -27.76 -23.94
C VAL A 785 -27.06 -27.66 -24.02
N GLU A 786 -26.42 -28.66 -24.61
CA GLU A 786 -24.98 -28.79 -24.77
C GLU A 786 -24.41 -27.72 -25.70
N GLU A 787 -25.10 -27.40 -26.81
CA GLU A 787 -24.71 -26.33 -27.73
C GLU A 787 -24.72 -24.97 -27.03
N MET A 788 -25.77 -24.64 -26.28
CA MET A 788 -25.83 -23.36 -25.55
C MET A 788 -24.81 -23.32 -24.40
N LYS A 789 -24.65 -24.40 -23.63
CA LYS A 789 -23.60 -24.47 -22.59
C LYS A 789 -22.22 -24.26 -23.20
N LYS A 790 -21.93 -24.87 -24.35
CA LYS A 790 -20.68 -24.69 -25.07
C LYS A 790 -20.51 -23.25 -25.54
N TYR A 791 -21.54 -22.64 -26.10
CA TYR A 791 -21.50 -21.25 -26.55
C TYR A 791 -21.15 -20.28 -25.40
N VAL A 792 -21.78 -20.43 -24.23
CA VAL A 792 -21.46 -19.62 -23.04
C VAL A 792 -20.05 -19.92 -22.53
N LEU A 793 -19.67 -21.20 -22.46
CA LEU A 793 -18.34 -21.62 -21.97
C LEU A 793 -17.20 -21.09 -22.83
N ASP A 794 -17.38 -21.03 -24.15
CA ASP A 794 -16.36 -20.59 -25.09
C ASP A 794 -16.07 -19.08 -25.00
N HIS A 795 -17.01 -18.27 -24.47
CA HIS A 795 -16.93 -16.80 -24.53
C HIS A 795 -17.03 -16.09 -23.16
N MET A 796 -17.54 -16.75 -22.13
CA MET A 796 -17.66 -16.22 -20.78
C MET A 796 -16.86 -17.05 -19.77
N ALA A 797 -16.58 -16.46 -18.60
CA ALA A 797 -15.98 -17.18 -17.49
C ALA A 797 -16.78 -18.44 -17.12
N ARG A 798 -16.09 -19.57 -16.88
CA ARG A 798 -16.70 -20.88 -16.62
C ARG A 798 -17.73 -20.88 -15.48
N HIS A 799 -17.55 -20.04 -14.46
CA HIS A 799 -18.49 -19.95 -13.33
C HIS A 799 -19.83 -19.29 -13.70
N LYS A 800 -19.92 -18.62 -14.86
CA LYS A 800 -21.13 -18.01 -15.41
C LYS A 800 -21.91 -18.93 -16.36
N VAL A 801 -21.38 -20.13 -16.66
CA VAL A 801 -22.07 -21.10 -17.53
C VAL A 801 -23.25 -21.71 -16.77
N PRO A 802 -24.50 -21.61 -17.28
CA PRO A 802 -25.66 -22.20 -16.61
C PRO A 802 -25.53 -23.72 -16.43
N LYS A 803 -25.71 -24.20 -15.20
CA LYS A 803 -25.76 -25.65 -14.92
C LYS A 803 -27.02 -26.27 -15.53
N TYR A 804 -28.13 -25.54 -15.46
CA TYR A 804 -29.42 -25.93 -16.02
C TYR A 804 -29.77 -25.00 -17.19
N ILE A 805 -30.22 -25.59 -18.29
CA ILE A 805 -30.81 -24.85 -19.41
C ILE A 805 -32.17 -25.48 -19.67
N ASP A 806 -33.18 -24.63 -19.77
CA ASP A 806 -34.54 -25.04 -20.05
C ASP A 806 -35.06 -24.23 -21.24
N PHE A 807 -35.46 -24.93 -22.29
CA PHE A 807 -36.11 -24.31 -23.43
C PHE A 807 -37.61 -24.26 -23.16
N VAL A 808 -38.16 -23.06 -23.13
CA VAL A 808 -39.56 -22.80 -22.75
C VAL A 808 -40.27 -22.04 -23.87
N ASP A 809 -41.58 -22.21 -23.98
CA ASP A 809 -42.38 -21.50 -24.97
C ASP A 809 -42.72 -20.06 -24.54
N PHE A 810 -42.82 -19.83 -23.22
CA PHE A 810 -43.13 -18.52 -22.64
C PHE A 810 -42.65 -18.43 -21.19
N PHE A 811 -42.46 -17.21 -20.68
CA PHE A 811 -42.18 -16.97 -19.26
C PHE A 811 -43.46 -16.71 -18.47
N PRO A 812 -43.54 -17.14 -17.19
CA PRO A 812 -44.64 -16.76 -16.33
C PRO A 812 -44.63 -15.25 -16.09
N THR A 813 -45.73 -14.58 -16.39
CA THR A 813 -45.89 -13.13 -16.24
C THR A 813 -47.05 -12.78 -15.30
N ASN A 814 -47.05 -11.55 -14.77
CA ASN A 814 -48.21 -11.01 -14.06
C ASN A 814 -49.24 -10.42 -15.05
N ALA A 815 -50.37 -9.92 -14.53
CA ALA A 815 -51.44 -9.31 -15.33
C ALA A 815 -50.99 -8.08 -16.15
N ALA A 816 -49.85 -7.47 -15.81
CA ALA A 816 -49.24 -6.36 -16.54
C ALA A 816 -48.15 -6.81 -17.54
N GLY A 817 -47.96 -8.12 -17.74
CA GLY A 817 -46.93 -8.67 -18.63
C GLY A 817 -45.51 -8.68 -18.06
N LYS A 818 -45.31 -8.32 -16.77
CA LYS A 818 -43.98 -8.40 -16.12
C LYS A 818 -43.64 -9.85 -15.80
N ILE A 819 -42.46 -10.28 -16.22
CA ILE A 819 -41.92 -11.62 -15.94
C ILE A 819 -41.75 -11.84 -14.43
N LEU A 820 -42.18 -13.00 -13.95
CA LEU A 820 -42.17 -13.40 -12.55
C LEU A 820 -41.06 -14.43 -12.29
N LYS A 821 -39.81 -13.96 -12.15
CA LYS A 821 -38.65 -14.83 -11.88
C LYS A 821 -38.78 -15.67 -10.61
N TYR A 822 -39.46 -15.18 -9.57
CA TYR A 822 -39.71 -15.97 -8.37
C TYR A 822 -40.54 -17.23 -8.66
N LYS A 823 -41.57 -17.13 -9.53
CA LYS A 823 -42.33 -18.31 -9.97
C LYS A 823 -41.49 -19.26 -10.80
N MET A 824 -40.59 -18.73 -11.62
CA MET A 824 -39.65 -19.56 -12.38
C MET A 824 -38.72 -20.34 -11.44
N ARG A 825 -38.26 -19.73 -10.33
CA ARG A 825 -37.47 -20.41 -9.29
C ARG A 825 -38.27 -21.49 -8.58
N GLU A 826 -39.51 -21.21 -8.20
CA GLU A 826 -40.42 -22.21 -7.58
C GLU A 826 -40.62 -23.42 -8.50
N GLN A 827 -40.95 -23.16 -9.77
CA GLN A 827 -41.10 -24.19 -10.80
C GLN A 827 -39.80 -24.97 -11.02
N ALA A 828 -38.65 -24.30 -11.00
CA ALA A 828 -37.36 -24.95 -11.12
C ALA A 828 -37.04 -25.85 -9.93
N VAL A 829 -37.35 -25.44 -8.70
CA VAL A 829 -37.16 -26.26 -7.49
C VAL A 829 -37.97 -27.55 -7.57
N GLU A 830 -39.22 -27.47 -8.04
CA GLU A 830 -40.06 -28.64 -8.26
C GLU A 830 -39.54 -29.52 -9.40
N LYS A 831 -39.30 -28.93 -10.59
CA LYS A 831 -38.85 -29.63 -11.79
C LYS A 831 -37.51 -30.34 -11.62
N LEU A 832 -36.60 -29.75 -10.84
CA LEU A 832 -35.24 -30.26 -10.62
C LEU A 832 -35.07 -31.01 -9.28
N ASN A 833 -36.13 -31.15 -8.48
CA ASN A 833 -36.13 -31.79 -7.15
C ASN A 833 -35.09 -31.19 -6.17
N LEU A 834 -35.11 -29.86 -6.00
CA LEU A 834 -34.11 -29.11 -5.20
C LEU A 834 -34.57 -28.75 -3.77
N GLN A 835 -35.66 -29.32 -3.26
CA GLN A 835 -36.25 -28.96 -1.96
C GLN A 835 -35.25 -29.12 -0.81
N ALA A 836 -34.47 -30.21 -0.82
CA ALA A 836 -33.47 -30.47 0.20
C ALA A 836 -32.30 -29.47 0.23
N ALA A 837 -32.05 -28.74 -0.88
CA ALA A 837 -31.06 -27.67 -0.91
C ALA A 837 -31.65 -26.34 -0.41
N ARG A 838 -32.92 -26.08 -0.73
CA ARG A 838 -33.66 -24.89 -0.28
C ARG A 838 -33.80 -24.82 1.24
N ASP A 839 -34.03 -25.96 1.89
CA ASP A 839 -34.34 -26.01 3.32
C ASP A 839 -33.08 -25.97 4.23
N ILE A 840 -31.91 -25.58 3.70
CA ILE A 840 -30.66 -25.44 4.46
C ILE A 840 -30.65 -24.09 5.21
N GLU A 841 -30.52 -24.13 6.54
CA GLU A 841 -30.38 -22.92 7.37
C GLU A 841 -28.98 -22.30 7.26
N THR A 842 -28.94 -20.97 7.04
CA THR A 842 -27.71 -20.17 6.92
C THR A 842 -27.72 -18.98 7.87
N ALA A 843 -26.53 -18.43 8.12
CA ALA A 843 -26.31 -17.26 8.99
C ALA A 843 -26.90 -15.94 8.48
#